data_AF-A0A226MFX2-F1
#
_entry.id   AF-A0A226MFX2-F1
#
_cell.length_a   1.000
_cell.length_b   1.000
_cell.length_c   1.000
_cell.angle_alpha   90.00
_cell.angle_beta   90.00
_cell.angle_gamma   90.00
#
_symmetry.space_group_name_H-M   'P 1'
#
loop_
_entity.id
_entity.type
_entity.pdbx_description
1 polymer ?
#
loop_
_entity_poly.entity_id
_entity_poly.type
_entity_poly.pdbx_seq_one_letter_code
_entity_poly.pdbx_strand_id
1 'polypeptide(L)'
;MLSGPVHGSRLPDLRGQRESHYVACMAAILSQMDAEHYRSYIQAFPSRPELMDFLMETFILFKDLIGKTVYPSDWMVMNMVQNREFLRAINQFATTLTEMFLSSGSFELQLWNNYFHLAVAFLTQDSLQLENFSQAKRTTILAKYGDMRAKIGASIRDMWYKLGHHKIQFIPGMVGPILEMTLVPELELRKSTIPIFFDMMLCEYQLTSSFSRFEDEILRKLDSEVEGGRGDEQYKQLFESILLSCCRAHPELSQPGESFVALVTGLLERLLDYRAVMNDENKTYSMSCTVNLLNFYKEIDRQAMYIRYLYKLKDLHISYENYTEGAYTLLLHARLLKWSDEANTAPMQGLHSPSLHTQRQLKEALYNQIINYFDQGKMWEEAIHICKELAEQYESEIFDYEMLSEILQREAKFYEKILKVLRPSPDYFAVGYYGQGFPTFLRNKVFIYRGKEYERREDFEMRLLSPFPNAEKLQTTSPPGPDITESPGQSTALGPLSPSSPTPCARGSFTPADIQCFTVQPVEEPRIRLRDRSIPEQITNFYKANHVQKFSYSRPFKKGPKDPDNEFANMWIERTTFVTAYPLPGILRWFAVTSTTTTVISPLENAIETMMKTNEKILSEINRHQNDPGLPVNPLSMLLNGIVDPAVMGGFAKYETELYLEEHPEDQGNIERLKDLIAWQIPLLSEGIRIHGQKVTEDLRPFHERMEQCFVQLRAKVESQYGVREMSQLLCSMEPSPTPKSIPRSAESEDRRGERRESRSSVFFAYRRQEPRQSASELQEPKVMR
;
A
#
# COMPACT_ATOMS: atom_id res chain seq x y z
N MET A 1 -40.08 -42.44 -20.06
CA MET A 1 -40.19 -42.36 -21.54
C MET A 1 -39.49 -41.08 -21.97
N LEU A 2 -38.51 -41.22 -22.88
CA LEU A 2 -38.09 -40.28 -23.94
C LEU A 2 -37.72 -38.85 -23.47
N SER A 3 -36.50 -38.33 -23.63
CA SER A 3 -35.49 -38.54 -24.67
C SER A 3 -34.19 -37.88 -24.23
N GLY A 4 -33.10 -38.64 -24.13
CA GLY A 4 -31.74 -38.11 -23.99
C GLY A 4 -31.16 -37.70 -25.34
N PRO A 5 -30.27 -36.69 -25.43
CA PRO A 5 -29.56 -36.40 -26.65
C PRO A 5 -28.53 -37.51 -26.92
N VAL A 6 -28.74 -38.15 -28.07
CA VAL A 6 -27.90 -39.17 -28.69
C VAL A 6 -26.51 -38.61 -28.97
N HIS A 7 -25.50 -39.48 -28.82
CA HIS A 7 -24.10 -39.30 -29.16
C HIS A 7 -23.83 -38.33 -30.32
N GLY A 8 -23.27 -37.16 -29.99
CA GLY A 8 -22.40 -36.43 -30.90
C GLY A 8 -21.10 -37.21 -31.05
N SER A 9 -20.99 -37.97 -32.13
CA SER A 9 -19.75 -38.55 -32.63
C SER A 9 -18.68 -37.46 -32.76
N ARG A 10 -17.75 -37.42 -31.81
CA ARG A 10 -16.47 -36.72 -31.96
C ARG A 10 -15.77 -37.31 -33.18
N LEU A 11 -15.72 -36.57 -34.28
CA LEU A 11 -14.71 -36.80 -35.30
C LEU A 11 -13.35 -36.79 -34.57
N PRO A 12 -12.55 -37.87 -34.63
CA PRO A 12 -11.22 -37.85 -34.05
C PRO A 12 -10.42 -36.74 -34.75
N ASP A 13 -9.66 -35.98 -33.97
CA ASP A 13 -8.73 -34.98 -34.48
C ASP A 13 -7.67 -35.67 -35.36
N LEU A 14 -7.99 -35.82 -36.64
CA LEU A 14 -7.18 -36.54 -37.63
C LEU A 14 -5.81 -35.87 -37.84
N ARG A 15 -5.65 -34.58 -37.48
CA ARG A 15 -4.36 -33.87 -37.55
C ARG A 15 -3.47 -34.24 -36.37
N GLY A 16 -3.95 -34.11 -35.13
CA GLY A 16 -3.19 -34.52 -33.95
C GLY A 16 -2.83 -36.01 -33.97
N GLN A 17 -3.72 -36.84 -34.51
CA GLN A 17 -3.43 -38.27 -34.66
C GLN A 17 -2.29 -38.53 -35.67
N ARG A 18 -2.20 -37.81 -36.80
CA ARG A 18 -1.08 -37.97 -37.76
C ARG A 18 0.25 -37.48 -37.19
N GLU A 19 0.25 -36.34 -36.50
CA GLU A 19 1.45 -35.78 -35.86
C GLU A 19 2.05 -36.76 -34.84
N SER A 20 1.21 -37.39 -34.01
CA SER A 20 1.67 -38.38 -33.03
C SER A 20 2.36 -39.61 -33.66
N HIS A 21 1.92 -40.08 -34.83
CA HIS A 21 2.58 -41.18 -35.53
C HIS A 21 3.97 -40.78 -36.07
N TYR A 22 4.12 -39.58 -36.65
CA TYR A 22 5.42 -39.12 -37.14
C TYR A 22 6.42 -38.93 -36.00
N VAL A 23 5.97 -38.40 -34.85
CA VAL A 23 6.82 -38.25 -33.67
C VAL A 23 7.23 -39.60 -33.09
N ALA A 24 6.33 -40.60 -33.10
CA ALA A 24 6.67 -41.96 -32.68
C ALA A 24 7.72 -42.60 -33.60
N CYS A 25 7.57 -42.44 -34.93
CA CYS A 25 8.58 -42.89 -35.90
C CYS A 25 9.92 -42.19 -35.70
N MET A 26 9.90 -40.87 -35.49
CA MET A 26 11.12 -40.09 -35.22
C MET A 26 11.81 -40.55 -33.93
N ALA A 27 11.07 -40.70 -32.82
CA ALA A 27 11.61 -41.20 -31.56
C ALA A 27 12.18 -42.63 -31.72
N ALA A 28 11.52 -43.49 -32.50
CA ALA A 28 12.02 -44.83 -32.80
C ALA A 28 13.35 -44.77 -33.59
N ILE A 29 13.45 -43.93 -34.62
CA ILE A 29 14.70 -43.73 -35.37
C ILE A 29 15.81 -43.23 -34.44
N LEU A 30 15.56 -42.18 -33.66
CA LEU A 30 16.54 -41.62 -32.72
C LEU A 30 16.98 -42.65 -31.67
N SER A 31 16.09 -43.55 -31.26
CA SER A 31 16.42 -44.62 -30.29
C SER A 31 17.41 -45.65 -30.84
N GLN A 32 17.37 -45.92 -32.15
CA GLN A 32 18.28 -46.87 -32.82
C GLN A 32 19.63 -46.24 -33.18
N MET A 33 19.72 -44.91 -33.23
CA MET A 33 20.98 -44.23 -33.51
C MET A 33 21.92 -44.27 -32.30
N ASP A 34 23.14 -44.76 -32.51
CA ASP A 34 24.26 -44.60 -31.57
C ASP A 34 25.14 -43.40 -31.93
N ALA A 35 26.19 -43.16 -31.12
CA ALA A 35 27.09 -42.02 -31.33
C ALA A 35 27.80 -42.05 -32.69
N GLU A 36 28.11 -43.23 -33.23
CA GLU A 36 28.74 -43.36 -34.55
C GLU A 36 27.76 -43.04 -35.68
N HIS A 37 26.50 -43.45 -35.54
CA HIS A 37 25.43 -43.07 -36.48
C HIS A 37 25.23 -41.56 -36.51
N TYR A 38 25.14 -40.90 -35.34
CA TYR A 38 25.06 -39.43 -35.28
C TYR A 38 26.27 -38.77 -35.93
N ARG A 39 27.49 -39.22 -35.59
CA ARG A 39 28.72 -38.66 -36.18
C ARG A 39 28.75 -38.81 -37.70
N SER A 40 28.41 -39.99 -38.20
CA SER A 40 28.40 -40.27 -39.65
C SER A 40 27.34 -39.45 -40.37
N TYR A 41 26.16 -39.27 -39.78
CA TYR A 41 25.10 -38.45 -40.33
C TYR A 41 25.48 -36.97 -40.39
N ILE A 42 26.07 -36.43 -39.31
CA ILE A 42 26.55 -35.03 -39.27
C ILE A 42 27.68 -34.81 -40.29
N GLN A 43 28.57 -35.78 -40.49
CA GLN A 43 29.65 -35.70 -41.49
C GLN A 43 29.16 -35.84 -42.94
N ALA A 44 27.94 -36.32 -43.17
CA ALA A 44 27.38 -36.48 -44.51
C ALA A 44 26.87 -35.17 -45.12
N PHE A 45 26.70 -34.10 -44.31
CA PHE A 45 26.29 -32.80 -44.83
C PHE A 45 27.40 -32.18 -45.69
N PRO A 46 27.10 -31.75 -46.92
CA PRO A 46 28.12 -31.33 -47.88
C PRO A 46 28.68 -29.93 -47.57
N SER A 47 27.92 -29.10 -46.86
CA SER A 47 28.32 -27.74 -46.50
C SER A 47 27.92 -27.38 -45.06
N ARG A 48 28.69 -26.46 -44.48
CA ARG A 48 28.44 -25.96 -43.13
C ARG A 48 27.10 -25.20 -42.99
N PRO A 49 26.68 -24.36 -43.95
CA PRO A 49 25.35 -23.72 -43.91
C PRO A 49 24.20 -24.74 -43.89
N GLU A 50 24.27 -25.81 -44.70
CA GLU A 50 23.21 -26.83 -44.70
C GLU A 50 23.11 -27.57 -43.36
N LEU A 51 24.25 -27.86 -42.72
CA LEU A 51 24.24 -28.42 -41.37
C LEU A 51 23.66 -27.44 -40.35
N MET A 52 23.96 -26.15 -40.48
CA MET A 52 23.40 -25.10 -39.61
C MET A 52 21.88 -25.01 -39.75
N ASP A 53 21.37 -24.97 -40.99
CA ASP A 53 19.94 -24.91 -41.29
C ASP A 53 19.23 -26.16 -40.72
N PHE A 54 19.80 -27.35 -40.93
CA PHE A 54 19.29 -28.58 -40.35
C PHE A 54 19.21 -28.53 -38.81
N LEU A 55 20.26 -28.05 -38.13
CA LEU A 55 20.26 -27.94 -36.68
C LEU A 55 19.26 -26.89 -36.19
N MET A 56 19.14 -25.75 -36.88
CA MET A 56 18.15 -24.72 -36.56
C MET A 56 16.72 -25.26 -36.68
N GLU A 57 16.39 -25.88 -37.82
CA GLU A 57 15.07 -26.48 -38.06
C GLU A 57 14.77 -27.58 -37.05
N THR A 58 15.76 -28.43 -36.73
CA THR A 58 15.61 -29.50 -35.75
C THR A 58 15.35 -28.94 -34.34
N PHE A 59 16.06 -27.88 -33.94
CA PHE A 59 15.86 -27.27 -32.62
C PHE A 59 14.50 -26.58 -32.50
N ILE A 60 14.08 -25.87 -33.55
CA ILE A 60 12.76 -25.23 -33.61
C ILE A 60 11.66 -26.31 -33.57
N LEU A 61 11.81 -27.37 -34.37
CA LEU A 61 10.89 -28.50 -34.39
C LEU A 61 10.78 -29.15 -33.00
N PHE A 62 11.91 -29.47 -32.37
CA PHE A 62 11.90 -30.08 -31.03
C PHE A 62 11.21 -29.17 -30.01
N LYS A 63 11.51 -27.86 -30.05
CA LYS A 63 10.91 -26.88 -29.14
C LYS A 63 9.39 -26.83 -29.34
N ASP A 64 8.92 -26.82 -30.58
CA ASP A 64 7.49 -26.83 -30.91
C ASP A 64 6.79 -28.13 -30.46
N LEU A 65 7.43 -29.28 -30.66
CA LEU A 65 6.91 -30.60 -30.25
C LEU A 65 6.88 -30.78 -28.72
N ILE A 66 7.77 -30.11 -28.00
CA ILE A 66 7.77 -30.07 -26.53
C ILE A 66 6.70 -29.10 -26.02
N GLY A 67 6.56 -27.94 -26.66
CA GLY A 67 5.59 -26.90 -26.26
C GLY A 67 4.14 -27.28 -26.54
N LYS A 68 3.87 -28.00 -27.64
CA LYS A 68 2.55 -28.54 -27.98
C LYS A 68 2.60 -30.04 -27.69
N THR A 69 2.22 -30.46 -26.48
CA THR A 69 2.23 -31.87 -26.08
C THR A 69 1.55 -32.76 -27.11
N VAL A 70 2.36 -33.48 -27.91
CA VAL A 70 1.89 -34.25 -29.07
C VAL A 70 1.03 -35.44 -28.62
N TYR A 71 1.41 -36.05 -27.49
CA TYR A 71 0.62 -37.10 -26.87
C TYR A 71 -0.22 -36.54 -25.72
N PRO A 72 -1.39 -37.14 -25.45
CA PRO A 72 -2.16 -36.88 -24.25
C PRO A 72 -1.32 -36.98 -22.96
N SER A 73 -1.63 -36.17 -21.95
CA SER A 73 -0.86 -36.11 -20.70
C SER A 73 -0.92 -37.41 -19.87
N ASP A 74 -1.93 -38.24 -20.09
CA ASP A 74 -2.07 -39.57 -19.50
C ASP A 74 -1.18 -40.63 -20.17
N TRP A 75 -0.68 -40.39 -21.39
CA TRP A 75 0.24 -41.27 -22.12
C TRP A 75 1.69 -41.14 -21.65
N MET A 76 1.89 -41.26 -20.34
CA MET A 76 3.16 -40.98 -19.66
C MET A 76 4.33 -41.80 -20.17
N VAL A 77 4.09 -43.06 -20.56
CA VAL A 77 5.16 -43.92 -21.09
C VAL A 77 5.67 -43.35 -22.42
N MET A 78 4.76 -42.92 -23.30
CA MET A 78 5.12 -42.32 -24.59
C MET A 78 5.82 -40.98 -24.39
N ASN A 79 5.28 -40.11 -23.53
CA ASN A 79 5.89 -38.82 -23.19
C ASN A 79 7.30 -38.99 -22.63
N MET A 80 7.52 -39.94 -21.71
CA MET A 80 8.84 -40.19 -21.12
C MET A 80 9.82 -40.82 -22.11
N VAL A 81 9.37 -41.69 -23.01
CA VAL A 81 10.23 -42.25 -24.07
C VAL A 81 10.63 -41.16 -25.05
N GLN A 82 9.68 -40.35 -25.54
CA GLN A 82 9.98 -39.21 -26.41
C GLN A 82 11.00 -38.28 -25.76
N ASN A 83 10.77 -37.87 -24.50
CA ASN A 83 11.68 -36.99 -23.77
C ASN A 83 13.08 -37.61 -23.61
N ARG A 84 13.18 -38.91 -23.33
CA ARG A 84 14.47 -39.60 -23.24
C ARG A 84 15.25 -39.54 -24.55
N GLU A 85 14.59 -39.84 -25.68
CA GLU A 85 15.26 -39.84 -26.99
C GLU A 85 15.61 -38.42 -27.44
N PHE A 86 14.74 -37.44 -27.17
CA PHE A 86 15.03 -36.03 -27.44
C PHE A 86 16.22 -35.54 -26.63
N LEU A 87 16.28 -35.85 -25.33
CA LEU A 87 17.44 -35.53 -24.48
C LEU A 87 18.73 -36.12 -25.04
N ARG A 88 18.69 -37.38 -25.51
CA ARG A 88 19.85 -38.03 -26.12
C ARG A 88 20.30 -37.29 -27.38
N ALA A 89 19.38 -36.96 -28.28
CA ALA A 89 19.67 -36.23 -29.52
C ALA A 89 20.20 -34.81 -29.23
N ILE A 90 19.57 -34.06 -28.31
CA ILE A 90 20.01 -32.73 -27.89
C ILE A 90 21.45 -32.75 -27.38
N ASN A 91 21.83 -33.76 -26.57
CA ASN A 91 23.20 -33.88 -26.09
C ASN A 91 24.21 -34.22 -27.21
N GLN A 92 23.82 -34.99 -28.22
CA GLN A 92 24.68 -35.22 -29.40
C GLN A 92 24.87 -33.93 -30.20
N PHE A 93 23.79 -33.19 -30.45
CA PHE A 93 23.85 -31.91 -31.14
C PHE A 93 24.64 -30.85 -30.35
N ALA A 94 24.60 -30.86 -29.02
CA ALA A 94 25.41 -29.99 -28.16
C ALA A 94 26.92 -30.20 -28.37
N THR A 95 27.34 -31.45 -28.56
CA THR A 95 28.74 -31.78 -28.91
C THR A 95 29.10 -31.21 -30.28
N THR A 96 28.25 -31.42 -31.29
CA THR A 96 28.45 -30.85 -32.64
C THR A 96 28.52 -29.32 -32.61
N LEU A 97 27.66 -28.64 -31.84
CA LEU A 97 27.70 -27.19 -31.67
C LEU A 97 29.04 -26.71 -31.10
N THR A 98 29.55 -27.41 -30.09
CA THR A 98 30.84 -27.07 -29.46
C THR A 98 32.00 -27.26 -30.44
N GLU A 99 32.02 -28.35 -31.19
CA GLU A 99 33.14 -28.70 -32.07
C GLU A 99 33.19 -27.84 -33.34
N MET A 100 32.03 -27.51 -33.91
CA MET A 100 31.94 -26.90 -35.25
C MET A 100 31.49 -25.44 -35.28
N PHE A 101 30.85 -24.94 -34.22
CA PHE A 101 30.21 -23.61 -34.19
C PHE A 101 30.61 -22.74 -32.99
N LEU A 102 31.71 -23.08 -32.30
CA LEU A 102 32.22 -22.30 -31.15
C LEU A 102 33.47 -21.48 -31.45
N SER A 103 34.30 -21.87 -32.42
CA SER A 103 35.58 -21.17 -32.66
C SER A 103 35.35 -19.73 -33.16
N SER A 104 36.25 -18.80 -32.84
CA SER A 104 36.06 -17.35 -33.03
C SER A 104 35.77 -16.90 -34.48
N GLY A 105 36.20 -17.67 -35.48
CA GLY A 105 35.88 -17.42 -36.91
C GLY A 105 34.61 -18.13 -37.41
N SER A 106 33.88 -18.79 -36.52
CA SER A 106 32.78 -19.71 -36.81
C SER A 106 31.62 -19.61 -35.81
N PHE A 107 31.60 -18.62 -34.94
CA PHE A 107 30.57 -18.52 -33.92
C PHE A 107 29.23 -18.11 -34.54
N GLU A 108 28.18 -18.89 -34.29
CA GLU A 108 26.82 -18.62 -34.80
C GLU A 108 25.84 -18.35 -33.67
N LEU A 109 25.58 -17.06 -33.40
CA LEU A 109 24.81 -16.63 -32.24
C LEU A 109 23.38 -17.19 -32.21
N GLN A 110 22.68 -17.15 -33.36
CA GLN A 110 21.28 -17.57 -33.44
C GLN A 110 21.10 -19.07 -33.16
N LEU A 111 22.01 -19.90 -33.68
CA LEU A 111 21.98 -21.33 -33.48
C LEU A 111 22.16 -21.71 -32.00
N TRP A 112 23.14 -21.09 -31.33
CA TRP A 112 23.36 -21.28 -29.88
C TRP A 112 22.19 -20.76 -29.05
N ASN A 113 21.58 -19.64 -29.46
CA ASN A 113 20.40 -19.09 -28.79
C ASN A 113 19.21 -20.06 -28.88
N ASN A 114 18.95 -20.62 -30.06
CA ASN A 114 17.92 -21.64 -30.26
C ASN A 114 18.18 -22.90 -29.44
N TYR A 115 19.45 -23.34 -29.32
CA TYR A 115 19.81 -24.46 -28.45
C TYR A 115 19.46 -24.19 -26.98
N PHE A 116 19.84 -23.04 -26.43
CA PHE A 116 19.53 -22.71 -25.04
C PHE A 116 18.02 -22.61 -24.80
N HIS A 117 17.29 -21.95 -25.70
CA HIS A 117 15.83 -21.88 -25.61
C HIS A 117 15.16 -23.25 -25.70
N LEU A 118 15.65 -24.15 -26.57
CA LEU A 118 15.17 -25.53 -26.63
C LEU A 118 15.46 -26.27 -25.32
N ALA A 119 16.70 -26.19 -24.82
CA ALA A 119 17.11 -26.91 -23.62
C ALA A 119 16.34 -26.46 -22.38
N VAL A 120 16.11 -25.14 -22.24
CA VAL A 120 15.26 -24.57 -21.19
C VAL A 120 13.81 -25.03 -21.37
N ALA A 121 13.23 -24.94 -22.57
CA ALA A 121 11.86 -25.39 -22.82
C ALA A 121 11.67 -26.90 -22.54
N PHE A 122 12.67 -27.71 -22.89
CA PHE A 122 12.69 -29.13 -22.54
C PHE A 122 12.68 -29.36 -21.04
N LEU A 123 13.43 -28.56 -20.26
CA LEU A 123 13.51 -28.68 -18.82
C LEU A 123 12.22 -28.21 -18.13
N THR A 124 11.62 -27.11 -18.60
CA THR A 124 10.49 -26.43 -17.95
C THR A 124 9.11 -26.95 -18.34
N GLN A 125 9.02 -27.90 -19.27
CA GLN A 125 7.77 -28.50 -19.71
C GLN A 125 7.00 -29.21 -18.57
N ASP A 126 5.67 -29.21 -18.65
CA ASP A 126 4.78 -29.79 -17.63
C ASP A 126 5.02 -31.30 -17.41
N SER A 127 5.39 -32.02 -18.46
CA SER A 127 5.59 -33.48 -18.39
C SER A 127 6.78 -33.88 -17.50
N LEU A 128 7.72 -32.97 -17.29
CA LEU A 128 8.90 -33.17 -16.43
C LEU A 128 8.79 -32.47 -15.07
N GLN A 129 7.72 -31.73 -14.78
CA GLN A 129 7.48 -31.15 -13.45
C GLN A 129 6.96 -32.24 -12.49
N LEU A 130 7.90 -33.09 -12.04
CA LEU A 130 7.63 -34.32 -11.29
C LEU A 130 6.88 -34.11 -9.97
N GLU A 131 6.98 -32.91 -9.40
CA GLU A 131 6.28 -32.43 -8.21
C GLU A 131 4.77 -32.33 -8.37
N ASN A 132 4.26 -32.16 -9.60
CA ASN A 132 2.83 -32.09 -9.87
C ASN A 132 2.17 -33.48 -9.94
N PHE A 133 2.96 -34.56 -9.93
CA PHE A 133 2.46 -35.92 -9.95
C PHE A 133 2.35 -36.52 -8.55
N SER A 134 1.53 -37.56 -8.42
CA SER A 134 1.45 -38.34 -7.18
C SER A 134 2.80 -38.96 -6.83
N GLN A 135 3.06 -39.13 -5.53
CA GLN A 135 4.32 -39.66 -5.03
C GLN A 135 4.68 -41.04 -5.62
N ALA A 136 3.69 -41.92 -5.80
CA ALA A 136 3.88 -43.23 -6.42
C ALA A 136 4.37 -43.11 -7.87
N LYS A 137 3.70 -42.26 -8.67
CA LYS A 137 4.03 -42.02 -10.08
C LYS A 137 5.43 -41.40 -10.22
N ARG A 138 5.75 -40.39 -9.39
CA ARG A 138 7.09 -39.77 -9.33
C ARG A 138 8.18 -40.80 -9.05
N THR A 139 7.96 -41.69 -8.08
CA THR A 139 8.94 -42.72 -7.69
C THR A 139 9.21 -43.69 -8.83
N THR A 140 8.16 -44.15 -9.52
CA THR A 140 8.30 -45.06 -10.67
C THR A 140 9.04 -44.42 -11.83
N ILE A 141 8.76 -43.15 -12.14
CA ILE A 141 9.44 -42.42 -13.22
C ILE A 141 10.94 -42.27 -12.90
N LEU A 142 11.27 -41.82 -11.69
CA LEU A 142 12.65 -41.64 -11.25
C LEU A 142 13.43 -42.96 -11.25
N ALA A 143 12.81 -44.07 -10.82
CA ALA A 143 13.45 -45.38 -10.83
C ALA A 143 13.78 -45.89 -12.25
N LYS A 144 12.94 -45.56 -13.24
CA LYS A 144 13.08 -46.07 -14.62
C LYS A 144 13.90 -45.17 -15.54
N TYR A 145 13.79 -43.84 -15.39
CA TYR A 145 14.38 -42.86 -16.31
C TYR A 145 15.43 -41.94 -15.64
N GLY A 146 15.45 -41.87 -14.31
CA GLY A 146 16.16 -40.84 -13.55
C GLY A 146 15.50 -39.47 -13.70
N ASP A 147 16.07 -38.44 -13.06
CA ASP A 147 15.64 -37.06 -13.29
C ASP A 147 16.34 -36.51 -14.56
N MET A 148 15.56 -36.34 -15.62
CA MET A 148 16.05 -35.79 -16.89
C MET A 148 16.39 -34.29 -16.79
N ARG A 149 15.78 -33.56 -15.84
CA ARG A 149 15.99 -32.12 -15.65
C ARG A 149 17.40 -31.84 -15.14
N ALA A 150 17.88 -32.64 -14.19
CA ALA A 150 19.26 -32.54 -13.68
C ALA A 150 20.30 -32.79 -14.80
N LYS A 151 20.04 -33.76 -15.68
CA LYS A 151 20.94 -34.08 -16.81
C LYS A 151 21.04 -32.94 -17.81
N ILE A 152 19.89 -32.44 -18.30
CA ILE A 152 19.90 -31.33 -19.26
C ILE A 152 20.40 -30.03 -18.61
N GLY A 153 20.11 -29.80 -17.33
CA GLY A 153 20.63 -28.66 -16.56
C GLY A 153 22.16 -28.66 -16.47
N ALA A 154 22.78 -29.84 -16.27
CA ALA A 154 24.22 -29.98 -16.35
C ALA A 154 24.76 -29.67 -17.75
N SER A 155 24.09 -30.17 -18.81
CA SER A 155 24.46 -29.82 -20.19
C SER A 155 24.35 -28.32 -20.48
N ILE A 156 23.31 -27.63 -20.00
CA ILE A 156 23.15 -26.17 -20.13
C ILE A 156 24.30 -25.45 -19.43
N ARG A 157 24.62 -25.83 -18.20
CA ARG A 157 25.74 -25.27 -17.42
C ARG A 157 27.07 -25.45 -18.16
N ASP A 158 27.38 -26.66 -18.61
CA ASP A 158 28.66 -26.96 -19.25
C ASP A 158 28.78 -26.23 -20.60
N MET A 159 27.68 -26.14 -21.35
CA MET A 159 27.62 -25.36 -22.60
C MET A 159 27.79 -23.85 -22.34
N TRP A 160 27.20 -23.32 -21.27
CA TRP A 160 27.37 -21.93 -20.87
C TRP A 160 28.83 -21.58 -20.56
N TYR A 161 29.52 -22.41 -19.77
CA TYR A 161 30.93 -22.16 -19.44
C TYR A 161 31.87 -22.28 -20.65
N LYS A 162 31.52 -23.09 -21.66
CA LYS A 162 32.28 -23.20 -22.92
C LYS A 162 32.22 -21.94 -23.80
N LEU A 163 31.21 -21.07 -23.65
CA LEU A 163 31.05 -19.87 -24.49
C LEU A 163 32.20 -18.86 -24.37
N GLY A 164 32.95 -18.88 -23.26
CA GLY A 164 34.06 -17.95 -23.03
C GLY A 164 33.62 -16.48 -23.18
N HIS A 165 34.27 -15.73 -24.08
CA HIS A 165 33.99 -14.31 -24.34
C HIS A 165 32.64 -14.05 -25.04
N HIS A 166 31.99 -15.07 -25.63
CA HIS A 166 30.70 -14.90 -26.31
C HIS A 166 29.51 -14.76 -25.35
N LYS A 167 29.70 -15.04 -24.05
CA LYS A 167 28.64 -14.96 -23.01
C LYS A 167 27.91 -13.61 -23.00
N ILE A 168 28.65 -12.50 -23.18
CA ILE A 168 28.06 -11.15 -23.18
C ILE A 168 27.01 -10.95 -24.28
N GLN A 169 27.10 -11.67 -25.40
CA GLN A 169 26.12 -11.57 -26.50
C GLN A 169 24.76 -12.15 -26.12
N PHE A 170 24.71 -13.00 -25.09
CA PHE A 170 23.47 -13.58 -24.55
C PHE A 170 22.90 -12.78 -23.38
N ILE A 171 23.63 -11.81 -22.81
CA ILE A 171 23.18 -10.99 -21.69
C ILE A 171 22.58 -9.68 -22.25
N PRO A 172 21.33 -9.32 -21.89
CA PRO A 172 20.49 -9.93 -20.85
C PRO A 172 19.49 -11.01 -21.36
N GLY A 173 19.40 -11.27 -22.67
CA GLY A 173 18.35 -12.12 -23.25
C GLY A 173 18.21 -13.53 -22.65
N MET A 174 19.28 -14.11 -22.13
CA MET A 174 19.30 -15.45 -21.52
C MET A 174 19.01 -15.46 -20.01
N VAL A 175 18.90 -14.29 -19.37
CA VAL A 175 18.59 -14.19 -17.93
C VAL A 175 17.22 -14.79 -17.62
N GLY A 176 16.19 -14.44 -18.40
CA GLY A 176 14.84 -14.99 -18.23
C GLY A 176 14.77 -16.52 -18.37
N PRO A 177 15.22 -17.10 -19.49
CA PRO A 177 15.23 -18.56 -19.66
C PRO A 177 16.02 -19.31 -18.57
N ILE A 178 17.18 -18.78 -18.14
CA ILE A 178 17.95 -19.39 -17.05
C ILE A 178 17.21 -19.28 -15.71
N LEU A 179 16.49 -18.19 -15.48
CA LEU A 179 15.64 -18.03 -14.30
C LEU A 179 14.47 -19.01 -14.30
N GLU A 180 13.80 -19.22 -15.43
CA GLU A 180 12.70 -20.19 -15.54
C GLU A 180 13.15 -21.60 -15.12
N MET A 181 14.35 -22.02 -15.51
CA MET A 181 14.90 -23.32 -15.14
C MET A 181 15.42 -23.38 -13.71
N THR A 182 15.98 -22.30 -13.15
CA THR A 182 16.47 -22.32 -11.77
C THR A 182 15.32 -22.33 -10.77
N LEU A 183 14.15 -21.80 -11.13
CA LEU A 183 12.96 -21.80 -10.27
C LEU A 183 12.30 -23.18 -10.12
N VAL A 184 12.63 -24.15 -10.99
CA VAL A 184 12.12 -25.53 -10.89
C VAL A 184 12.52 -26.18 -9.56
N PRO A 185 11.60 -26.83 -8.82
CA PRO A 185 11.85 -27.40 -7.49
C PRO A 185 12.59 -28.74 -7.54
N GLU A 186 13.82 -28.70 -8.06
CA GLU A 186 14.78 -29.79 -8.05
C GLU A 186 16.12 -29.27 -7.49
N LEU A 187 16.61 -29.92 -6.43
CA LEU A 187 17.68 -29.39 -5.59
C LEU A 187 19.04 -29.38 -6.30
N GLU A 188 19.37 -30.46 -7.00
CA GLU A 188 20.69 -30.60 -7.62
C GLU A 188 20.82 -29.72 -8.87
N LEU A 189 19.73 -29.56 -9.62
CA LEU A 189 19.57 -28.59 -10.68
C LEU A 189 19.82 -27.18 -10.14
N ARG A 190 19.08 -26.74 -9.11
CA ARG A 190 19.24 -25.41 -8.49
C ARG A 190 20.69 -25.14 -8.11
N LYS A 191 21.31 -26.06 -7.37
CA LYS A 191 22.73 -25.91 -6.95
C LYS A 191 23.68 -25.80 -8.12
N SER A 192 23.42 -26.56 -9.19
CA SER A 192 24.26 -26.60 -10.38
C SER A 192 24.10 -25.36 -11.27
N THR A 193 22.93 -24.72 -11.28
CA THR A 193 22.61 -23.69 -12.27
C THR A 193 22.54 -22.28 -11.72
N ILE A 194 22.26 -22.09 -10.42
CA ILE A 194 22.34 -20.76 -9.77
C ILE A 194 23.71 -20.08 -9.97
N PRO A 195 24.87 -20.78 -9.92
CA PRO A 195 26.17 -20.17 -10.18
C PRO A 195 26.33 -19.53 -11.56
N ILE A 196 25.47 -19.87 -12.54
CA ILE A 196 25.46 -19.23 -13.86
C ILE A 196 25.15 -17.74 -13.72
N PHE A 197 24.29 -17.33 -12.79
CA PHE A 197 23.99 -15.92 -12.54
C PHE A 197 25.21 -15.13 -12.07
N PHE A 198 26.03 -15.73 -11.20
CA PHE A 198 27.30 -15.10 -10.80
C PHE A 198 28.24 -14.91 -11.99
N ASP A 199 28.32 -15.91 -12.88
CA ASP A 199 29.15 -15.83 -14.08
C ASP A 199 28.61 -14.79 -15.09
N MET A 200 27.29 -14.61 -15.19
CA MET A 200 26.68 -13.51 -15.97
C MET A 200 27.08 -12.14 -15.40
N MET A 201 26.98 -11.95 -14.08
CA MET A 201 27.41 -10.72 -13.41
C MET A 201 28.89 -10.43 -13.66
N LEU A 202 29.74 -11.44 -13.49
CA LEU A 202 31.18 -11.33 -13.70
C LEU A 202 31.52 -10.96 -15.15
N CYS A 203 30.86 -11.59 -16.12
CA CYS A 203 31.09 -11.32 -17.53
C CYS A 203 30.72 -9.87 -17.92
N GLU A 204 29.61 -9.34 -17.41
CA GLU A 204 29.21 -7.95 -17.68
C GLU A 204 30.11 -6.94 -16.94
N TYR A 205 30.48 -7.26 -15.70
CA TYR A 205 31.33 -6.41 -14.88
C TYR A 205 32.73 -6.25 -15.47
N GLN A 206 33.32 -7.33 -16.00
CA GLN A 206 34.63 -7.27 -16.66
C GLN A 206 34.66 -6.35 -17.90
N LEU A 207 33.51 -6.08 -18.51
CA LEU A 207 33.41 -5.27 -19.73
C LEU A 207 32.96 -3.83 -19.46
N THR A 208 32.06 -3.62 -18.50
CA THR A 208 31.41 -2.33 -18.26
C THR A 208 31.68 -1.73 -16.89
N SER A 209 32.39 -2.46 -16.01
CA SER A 209 32.56 -2.15 -14.58
C SER A 209 31.23 -2.05 -13.81
N SER A 210 30.16 -2.61 -14.36
CA SER A 210 28.82 -2.71 -13.80
C SER A 210 28.13 -3.98 -14.31
N PHE A 211 27.04 -4.39 -13.68
CA PHE A 211 26.17 -5.47 -14.16
C PHE A 211 24.70 -5.03 -14.23
N SER A 212 24.46 -3.75 -14.51
CA SER A 212 23.12 -3.17 -14.49
C SER A 212 22.17 -3.82 -15.51
N ARG A 213 22.64 -4.24 -16.69
CA ARG A 213 21.75 -4.89 -17.68
C ARG A 213 21.27 -6.24 -17.16
N PHE A 214 22.14 -7.01 -16.53
CA PHE A 214 21.80 -8.25 -15.85
C PHE A 214 20.83 -8.01 -14.68
N GLU A 215 21.16 -7.05 -13.80
CA GLU A 215 20.33 -6.70 -12.64
C GLU A 215 18.91 -6.28 -13.05
N ASP A 216 18.79 -5.40 -14.06
CA ASP A 216 17.51 -4.92 -14.55
C ASP A 216 16.63 -6.04 -15.08
N GLU A 217 17.22 -6.98 -15.84
CA GLU A 217 16.47 -8.08 -16.44
C GLU A 217 16.10 -9.15 -15.41
N ILE A 218 16.98 -9.50 -14.47
CA ILE A 218 16.64 -10.50 -13.45
C ILE A 218 15.52 -9.99 -12.53
N LEU A 219 15.56 -8.72 -12.11
CA LEU A 219 14.47 -8.13 -11.31
C LEU A 219 13.14 -8.12 -12.07
N ARG A 220 13.18 -7.81 -13.38
CA ARG A 220 11.98 -7.80 -14.23
C ARG A 220 11.39 -9.20 -14.42
N LYS A 221 12.22 -10.18 -14.72
CA LYS A 221 11.79 -11.57 -14.97
C LYS A 221 11.35 -12.24 -13.69
N LEU A 222 12.03 -11.97 -12.58
CA LEU A 222 11.65 -12.54 -11.29
C LEU A 222 10.24 -12.13 -10.85
N ASP A 223 9.87 -10.88 -11.07
CA ASP A 223 8.50 -10.40 -10.83
C ASP A 223 7.46 -11.24 -11.61
N SER A 224 7.65 -11.42 -12.93
CA SER A 224 6.70 -12.18 -13.75
C SER A 224 6.67 -13.67 -13.41
N GLU A 225 7.83 -14.28 -13.16
CA GLU A 225 7.91 -15.72 -12.90
C GLU A 225 7.32 -16.08 -11.52
N VAL A 226 7.57 -15.27 -10.49
CA VAL A 226 7.02 -15.53 -9.15
C VAL A 226 5.51 -15.27 -9.13
N GLU A 227 5.04 -14.20 -9.78
CA GLU A 227 3.60 -13.96 -9.98
C GLU A 227 2.95 -15.12 -10.76
N GLY A 228 3.65 -15.69 -11.75
CA GLY A 228 3.23 -16.87 -12.51
C GLY A 228 3.21 -18.19 -11.73
N GLY A 229 3.52 -18.19 -10.43
CA GLY A 229 3.42 -19.37 -9.57
C GLY A 229 4.74 -20.12 -9.36
N ARG A 230 5.87 -19.65 -9.90
CA ARG A 230 7.18 -20.30 -9.74
C ARG A 230 7.95 -19.77 -8.52
N GLY A 231 8.95 -20.52 -8.04
CA GLY A 231 9.79 -20.13 -6.90
C GLY A 231 9.19 -20.45 -5.53
N ASP A 232 10.07 -20.67 -4.55
CA ASP A 232 9.72 -21.05 -3.18
C ASP A 232 10.78 -20.56 -2.18
N GLU A 233 10.52 -20.78 -0.89
CA GLU A 233 11.43 -20.38 0.19
C GLU A 233 12.79 -21.08 0.11
N GLN A 234 12.82 -22.33 -0.36
CA GLN A 234 14.08 -23.07 -0.56
C GLN A 234 14.93 -22.42 -1.67
N TYR A 235 14.31 -21.97 -2.76
CA TYR A 235 14.99 -21.25 -3.83
C TYR A 235 15.61 -19.96 -3.32
N LYS A 236 14.88 -19.17 -2.52
CA LYS A 236 15.40 -17.95 -1.89
C LYS A 236 16.67 -18.22 -1.07
N GLN A 237 16.62 -19.23 -0.21
CA GLN A 237 17.76 -19.62 0.65
C GLN A 237 18.95 -20.14 -0.16
N LEU A 238 18.72 -20.94 -1.20
CA LEU A 238 19.76 -21.44 -2.08
C LEU A 238 20.38 -20.32 -2.91
N PHE A 239 19.57 -19.42 -3.47
CA PHE A 239 20.03 -18.26 -4.22
C PHE A 239 20.94 -17.37 -3.37
N GLU A 240 20.50 -17.07 -2.14
CA GLU A 240 21.27 -16.29 -1.17
C GLU A 240 22.60 -16.96 -0.83
N SER A 241 22.56 -18.19 -0.35
CA SER A 241 23.76 -18.90 0.13
C SER A 241 24.80 -19.13 -0.97
N ILE A 242 24.37 -19.55 -2.17
CA ILE A 242 25.27 -19.85 -3.28
C ILE A 242 25.89 -18.55 -3.81
N LEU A 243 25.10 -17.53 -4.14
CA LEU A 243 25.65 -16.31 -4.72
C LEU A 243 26.50 -15.52 -3.72
N LEU A 244 26.13 -15.46 -2.43
CA LEU A 244 27.01 -14.85 -1.42
C LEU A 244 28.36 -15.57 -1.34
N SER A 245 28.36 -16.90 -1.40
CA SER A 245 29.62 -17.67 -1.38
C SER A 245 30.50 -17.36 -2.60
N CYS A 246 29.90 -17.22 -3.79
CA CYS A 246 30.61 -16.84 -5.00
C CYS A 246 31.12 -15.40 -4.93
N CYS A 247 30.29 -14.44 -4.55
CA CYS A 247 30.68 -13.03 -4.45
C CYS A 247 31.83 -12.81 -3.45
N ARG A 248 31.78 -13.46 -2.28
CA ARG A 248 32.85 -13.35 -1.27
C ARG A 248 34.18 -13.95 -1.71
N ALA A 249 34.15 -14.92 -2.62
CA ALA A 249 35.37 -15.48 -3.21
C ALA A 249 36.03 -14.53 -4.22
N HIS A 250 35.32 -13.48 -4.68
CA HIS A 250 35.79 -12.53 -5.69
C HIS A 250 35.90 -11.10 -5.13
N PRO A 251 37.11 -10.58 -4.85
CA PRO A 251 37.31 -9.30 -4.15
C PRO A 251 36.61 -8.10 -4.79
N GLU A 252 36.62 -7.99 -6.13
CA GLU A 252 36.05 -6.85 -6.87
C GLU A 252 34.52 -6.84 -6.88
N LEU A 253 33.89 -8.03 -6.87
CA LEU A 253 32.44 -8.19 -6.88
C LEU A 253 31.84 -8.45 -5.50
N SER A 254 32.66 -8.54 -4.45
CA SER A 254 32.18 -8.86 -3.11
C SER A 254 31.13 -7.86 -2.63
N GLN A 255 31.46 -6.57 -2.56
CA GLN A 255 30.52 -5.55 -2.06
C GLN A 255 29.32 -5.29 -3.02
N PRO A 256 29.51 -5.09 -4.33
CA PRO A 256 28.39 -4.94 -5.26
C PRO A 256 27.49 -6.19 -5.32
N GLY A 257 28.10 -7.38 -5.27
CA GLY A 257 27.40 -8.66 -5.30
C GLY A 257 26.62 -8.95 -4.02
N GLU A 258 27.17 -8.64 -2.83
CA GLU A 258 26.41 -8.76 -1.57
C GLU A 258 25.20 -7.83 -1.54
N SER A 259 25.35 -6.59 -2.02
CA SER A 259 24.23 -5.64 -2.14
C SER A 259 23.16 -6.14 -3.11
N PHE A 260 23.57 -6.69 -4.25
CA PHE A 260 22.66 -7.31 -5.23
C PHE A 260 21.94 -8.54 -4.67
N VAL A 261 22.63 -9.42 -3.96
CA VAL A 261 21.99 -10.60 -3.36
C VAL A 261 20.95 -10.17 -2.32
N ALA A 262 21.26 -9.21 -1.45
CA ALA A 262 20.30 -8.66 -0.49
C ALA A 262 19.08 -8.01 -1.18
N LEU A 263 19.29 -7.35 -2.31
CA LEU A 263 18.23 -6.77 -3.13
C LEU A 263 17.29 -7.88 -3.68
N VAL A 264 17.84 -8.91 -4.31
CA VAL A 264 17.03 -9.98 -4.93
C VAL A 264 16.35 -10.85 -3.88
N THR A 265 17.00 -11.16 -2.76
CA THR A 265 16.39 -11.93 -1.68
C THR A 265 15.26 -11.15 -1.00
N GLY A 266 15.46 -9.85 -0.78
CA GLY A 266 14.42 -8.95 -0.29
C GLY A 266 13.24 -8.81 -1.25
N LEU A 267 13.48 -8.86 -2.57
CA LEU A 267 12.41 -8.89 -3.58
C LEU A 267 11.67 -10.24 -3.55
N LEU A 268 12.40 -11.36 -3.53
CA LEU A 268 11.83 -12.71 -3.45
C LEU A 268 10.91 -12.87 -2.25
N GLU A 269 11.33 -12.43 -1.07
CA GLU A 269 10.52 -12.49 0.14
C GLU A 269 9.17 -11.77 -0.05
N ARG A 270 9.20 -10.54 -0.56
CA ARG A 270 7.98 -9.73 -0.78
C ARG A 270 7.09 -10.29 -1.90
N LEU A 271 7.67 -10.85 -2.96
CA LEU A 271 6.92 -11.49 -4.05
C LEU A 271 6.27 -12.80 -3.59
N LEU A 272 6.97 -13.59 -2.77
CA LEU A 272 6.41 -14.82 -2.19
C LEU A 272 5.25 -14.50 -1.23
N ASP A 273 5.40 -13.48 -0.39
CA ASP A 273 4.32 -12.97 0.48
C ASP A 273 3.13 -12.49 -0.35
N TYR A 274 3.39 -11.71 -1.41
CA TYR A 274 2.34 -11.22 -2.31
C TYR A 274 1.60 -12.37 -3.00
N ARG A 275 2.32 -13.37 -3.52
CA ARG A 275 1.71 -14.54 -4.16
C ARG A 275 0.84 -15.33 -3.20
N ALA A 276 1.32 -15.56 -1.97
CA ALA A 276 0.56 -16.28 -0.95
C ALA A 276 -0.79 -15.60 -0.67
N VAL A 277 -0.81 -14.26 -0.60
CA VAL A 277 -2.02 -13.48 -0.35
C VAL A 277 -2.92 -13.35 -1.58
N MET A 278 -2.35 -13.24 -2.78
CA MET A 278 -3.15 -13.09 -4.01
C MET A 278 -3.85 -14.38 -4.42
N ASN A 279 -3.28 -15.54 -4.05
CA ASN A 279 -3.89 -16.86 -4.25
C ASN A 279 -4.89 -17.24 -3.15
N ASP A 280 -4.97 -16.47 -2.07
CA ASP A 280 -5.98 -16.64 -1.02
C ASP A 280 -7.35 -16.14 -1.51
N GLU A 281 -8.41 -16.91 -1.25
CA GLU A 281 -9.80 -16.56 -1.61
C GLU A 281 -10.24 -15.24 -0.96
N ASN A 282 -9.76 -14.96 0.25
CA ASN A 282 -10.22 -13.81 1.03
C ASN A 282 -9.51 -12.49 0.71
N LYS A 283 -8.41 -12.52 -0.08
CA LYS A 283 -7.60 -11.36 -0.58
C LYS A 283 -7.43 -10.19 0.41
N THR A 284 -7.54 -10.42 1.71
CA THR A 284 -7.76 -9.36 2.71
C THR A 284 -6.55 -8.44 2.82
N TYR A 285 -5.35 -9.00 2.63
CA TYR A 285 -4.09 -8.27 2.67
C TYR A 285 -3.56 -7.88 1.28
N SER A 286 -4.33 -8.12 0.22
CA SER A 286 -3.87 -7.85 -1.15
C SER A 286 -3.38 -6.42 -1.31
N MET A 287 -4.09 -5.43 -0.77
CA MET A 287 -3.68 -4.02 -0.78
C MET A 287 -2.40 -3.77 0.01
N SER A 288 -2.26 -4.32 1.23
CA SER A 288 -1.07 -4.16 2.06
C SER A 288 0.17 -4.78 1.41
N CYS A 289 0.05 -5.98 0.85
CA CYS A 289 1.15 -6.65 0.14
C CYS A 289 1.51 -5.90 -1.15
N THR A 290 0.52 -5.41 -1.88
CA THR A 290 0.74 -4.57 -3.08
C THR A 290 1.51 -3.30 -2.71
N VAL A 291 1.16 -2.63 -1.61
CA VAL A 291 1.87 -1.44 -1.14
C VAL A 291 3.27 -1.76 -0.61
N ASN A 292 3.48 -2.92 0.01
CA ASN A 292 4.82 -3.35 0.41
C ASN A 292 5.76 -3.51 -0.81
N LEU A 293 5.28 -4.18 -1.86
CA LEU A 293 6.02 -4.28 -3.13
C LEU A 293 6.21 -2.91 -3.79
N LEU A 294 5.18 -2.06 -3.77
CA LEU A 294 5.24 -0.71 -4.31
C LEU A 294 6.33 0.12 -3.62
N ASN A 295 6.38 0.10 -2.28
CA ASN A 295 7.41 0.80 -1.52
C ASN A 295 8.80 0.25 -1.83
N PHE A 296 8.95 -1.06 -1.94
CA PHE A 296 10.21 -1.68 -2.34
C PHE A 296 10.67 -1.18 -3.72
N TYR A 297 9.81 -1.24 -4.75
CA TYR A 297 10.16 -0.74 -6.10
C TYR A 297 10.49 0.76 -6.13
N LYS A 298 9.89 1.54 -5.22
CA LYS A 298 10.23 2.95 -5.04
C LYS A 298 11.60 3.14 -4.38
N GLU A 299 11.92 2.35 -3.35
CA GLU A 299 13.22 2.39 -2.66
C GLU A 299 14.37 2.03 -3.61
N ILE A 300 14.13 1.10 -4.54
CA ILE A 300 15.13 0.65 -5.52
C ILE A 300 15.09 1.45 -6.84
N ASP A 301 14.33 2.54 -6.88
CA ASP A 301 14.13 3.45 -8.02
C ASP A 301 13.75 2.77 -9.35
N ARG A 302 12.93 1.71 -9.29
CA ARG A 302 12.45 0.98 -10.48
C ARG A 302 11.07 1.48 -10.89
N GLN A 303 11.04 2.64 -11.55
CA GLN A 303 9.83 3.37 -11.91
C GLN A 303 8.81 2.55 -12.73
N ALA A 304 9.25 1.76 -13.72
CA ALA A 304 8.34 0.97 -14.56
C ALA A 304 7.54 -0.06 -13.74
N MET A 305 8.19 -0.75 -12.80
CA MET A 305 7.53 -1.71 -11.92
C MET A 305 6.67 -1.00 -10.89
N TYR A 306 7.17 0.09 -10.31
CA TYR A 306 6.38 0.94 -9.42
C TYR A 306 5.06 1.36 -10.06
N ILE A 307 5.08 1.87 -11.30
CA ILE A 307 3.88 2.26 -12.04
C ILE A 307 2.95 1.05 -12.28
N ARG A 308 3.48 -0.11 -12.69
CA ARG A 308 2.67 -1.33 -12.86
C ARG A 308 1.92 -1.72 -11.58
N TYR A 309 2.59 -1.66 -10.43
CA TYR A 309 1.97 -1.95 -9.13
C TYR A 309 1.03 -0.84 -8.64
N LEU A 310 1.21 0.42 -9.04
CA LEU A 310 0.21 1.47 -8.83
C LEU A 310 -1.11 1.12 -9.52
N TYR A 311 -1.07 0.64 -10.77
CA TYR A 311 -2.28 0.25 -11.48
C TYR A 311 -2.95 -0.99 -10.87
N LYS A 312 -2.17 -2.01 -10.49
CA LYS A 312 -2.71 -3.16 -9.74
C LYS A 312 -3.41 -2.72 -8.44
N LEU A 313 -2.80 -1.79 -7.70
CA LEU A 313 -3.39 -1.23 -6.47
C LEU A 313 -4.65 -0.42 -6.75
N LYS A 314 -4.63 0.43 -7.80
CA LYS A 314 -5.80 1.19 -8.23
C LYS A 314 -6.95 0.26 -8.60
N ASP A 315 -6.69 -0.81 -9.34
CA ASP A 315 -7.74 -1.75 -9.76
C ASP A 315 -8.32 -2.49 -8.55
N LEU A 316 -7.50 -2.82 -7.54
CA LEU A 316 -7.99 -3.27 -6.24
C LEU A 316 -8.84 -2.20 -5.55
N HIS A 317 -8.44 -0.94 -5.53
CA HIS A 317 -9.26 0.11 -4.91
C HIS A 317 -10.63 0.25 -5.57
N ILE A 318 -10.69 0.21 -6.90
CA ILE A 318 -11.95 0.31 -7.64
C ILE A 318 -12.84 -0.91 -7.38
N SER A 319 -12.28 -2.13 -7.30
CA SER A 319 -13.08 -3.33 -7.02
C SER A 319 -13.72 -3.34 -5.63
N TYR A 320 -13.14 -2.62 -4.66
CA TYR A 320 -13.67 -2.45 -3.30
C TYR A 320 -14.40 -1.11 -3.08
N GLU A 321 -14.64 -0.35 -4.15
CA GLU A 321 -15.29 0.98 -4.13
C GLU A 321 -14.55 2.03 -3.27
N ASN A 322 -13.24 1.89 -3.14
CA ASN A 322 -12.37 2.81 -2.43
C ASN A 322 -11.87 3.90 -3.39
N TYR A 323 -12.79 4.72 -3.92
CA TYR A 323 -12.48 5.70 -4.97
C TYR A 323 -11.46 6.76 -4.53
N THR A 324 -11.53 7.23 -3.28
CA THR A 324 -10.58 8.20 -2.73
C THR A 324 -9.15 7.67 -2.74
N GLU A 325 -8.95 6.44 -2.28
CA GLU A 325 -7.63 5.81 -2.26
C GLU A 325 -7.14 5.54 -3.69
N GLY A 326 -8.02 5.05 -4.59
CA GLY A 326 -7.69 4.87 -6.01
C GLY A 326 -7.27 6.16 -6.72
N ALA A 327 -7.90 7.29 -6.36
CA ALA A 327 -7.51 8.62 -6.83
C ALA A 327 -6.11 9.02 -6.34
N TYR A 328 -5.81 8.82 -5.05
CA TYR A 328 -4.49 9.05 -4.49
C TYR A 328 -3.42 8.13 -5.11
N THR A 329 -3.75 6.88 -5.42
CA THR A 329 -2.86 5.95 -6.11
C THR A 329 -2.48 6.47 -7.50
N LEU A 330 -3.45 6.91 -8.31
CA LEU A 330 -3.17 7.48 -9.63
C LEU A 330 -2.43 8.82 -9.54
N LEU A 331 -2.71 9.61 -8.50
CA LEU A 331 -2.00 10.88 -8.26
C LEU A 331 -0.50 10.65 -8.05
N LEU A 332 -0.08 9.52 -7.48
CA LEU A 332 1.34 9.17 -7.39
C LEU A 332 1.98 9.01 -8.78
N HIS A 333 1.28 8.42 -9.75
CA HIS A 333 1.77 8.31 -11.11
C HIS A 333 1.77 9.68 -11.81
N ALA A 334 0.70 10.46 -11.67
CA ALA A 334 0.62 11.78 -12.29
C ALA A 334 1.70 12.75 -11.77
N ARG A 335 2.18 12.58 -10.54
CA ARG A 335 3.31 13.34 -9.96
C ARG A 335 4.67 13.00 -10.58
N LEU A 336 4.83 11.82 -11.19
CA LEU A 336 6.05 11.46 -11.91
C LEU A 336 6.12 12.15 -13.29
N LEU A 337 4.98 12.60 -13.81
CA LEU A 337 4.86 13.23 -15.12
C LEU A 337 5.07 14.75 -15.03
N LYS A 338 5.71 15.30 -16.06
CA LYS A 338 5.89 16.74 -16.23
C LYS A 338 4.85 17.29 -17.20
N TRP A 339 4.55 18.59 -17.09
CA TRP A 339 3.78 19.33 -18.08
C TRP A 339 4.66 19.64 -19.29
N SER A 340 5.02 18.61 -20.06
CA SER A 340 5.90 18.72 -21.23
C SER A 340 5.36 17.91 -22.41
N ASP A 341 5.75 18.32 -23.62
CA ASP A 341 5.41 17.63 -24.86
C ASP A 341 6.42 16.52 -25.20
N GLU A 342 7.24 16.13 -24.22
CA GLU A 342 8.18 15.01 -24.36
C GLU A 342 7.41 13.70 -24.55
N ALA A 343 7.98 12.80 -25.37
CA ALA A 343 7.41 11.49 -25.62
C ALA A 343 7.25 10.70 -24.32
N ASN A 344 6.11 10.04 -24.17
CA ASN A 344 5.89 9.15 -23.04
C ASN A 344 6.79 7.90 -23.16
N THR A 345 7.74 7.73 -22.23
CA THR A 345 8.66 6.59 -22.18
C THR A 345 8.17 5.47 -21.26
N ALA A 346 7.03 5.65 -20.56
CA ALA A 346 6.53 4.66 -19.62
C ALA A 346 5.94 3.44 -20.36
N PRO A 347 6.33 2.20 -20.01
CA PRO A 347 5.75 0.99 -20.58
C PRO A 347 4.33 0.81 -20.03
N MET A 348 3.33 1.36 -20.72
CA MET A 348 1.93 1.15 -20.38
C MET A 348 1.41 -0.13 -21.03
N GLN A 349 1.27 -1.19 -20.23
CA GLN A 349 0.36 -2.28 -20.54
C GLN A 349 -0.96 -2.02 -19.84
N GLY A 350 -2.02 -1.76 -20.59
CA GLY A 350 -3.36 -2.13 -20.15
C GLY A 350 -4.49 -1.12 -20.29
N LEU A 351 -4.32 0.20 -20.09
CA LEU A 351 -5.47 1.12 -20.16
C LEU A 351 -5.04 2.55 -20.53
N HIS A 352 -5.81 3.14 -21.44
CA HIS A 352 -5.70 4.47 -22.07
C HIS A 352 -4.89 4.51 -23.38
N SER A 353 -5.53 5.11 -24.38
CA SER A 353 -5.43 4.86 -25.82
C SER A 353 -4.02 4.87 -26.42
N PRO A 354 -3.80 4.16 -27.56
CA PRO A 354 -2.64 4.31 -28.44
C PRO A 354 -2.38 5.74 -28.98
N SER A 355 -3.15 6.74 -28.52
CA SER A 355 -3.19 8.12 -28.99
C SER A 355 -2.58 9.14 -28.03
N LEU A 356 -2.08 8.74 -26.86
CA LEU A 356 -1.43 9.64 -25.90
C LEU A 356 0.08 9.62 -26.11
N HIS A 357 0.58 10.58 -26.89
CA HIS A 357 1.97 10.60 -27.33
C HIS A 357 2.88 11.37 -26.38
N THR A 358 2.35 12.32 -25.59
CA THR A 358 3.14 13.20 -24.71
C THR A 358 2.85 13.00 -23.22
N GLN A 359 3.81 13.36 -22.36
CA GLN A 359 3.63 13.35 -20.91
C GLN A 359 2.51 14.29 -20.46
N ARG A 360 2.38 15.47 -21.07
CA ARG A 360 1.28 16.42 -20.84
C ARG A 360 -0.09 15.77 -21.05
N GLN A 361 -0.31 15.14 -22.21
CA GLN A 361 -1.58 14.49 -22.55
C GLN A 361 -1.91 13.35 -21.58
N LEU A 362 -0.91 12.55 -21.22
CA LEU A 362 -1.10 11.48 -20.24
C LEU A 362 -1.46 12.05 -18.86
N LYS A 363 -0.77 13.09 -18.41
CA LYS A 363 -1.03 13.73 -17.11
C LYS A 363 -2.43 14.36 -17.06
N GLU A 364 -2.86 15.01 -18.13
CA GLU A 364 -4.21 15.55 -18.27
C GLU A 364 -5.28 14.45 -18.21
N ALA A 365 -5.09 13.35 -18.94
CA ALA A 365 -5.99 12.20 -18.91
C ALA A 365 -6.11 11.59 -17.50
N LEU A 366 -4.98 11.45 -16.80
CA LEU A 366 -4.94 10.98 -15.42
C LEU A 366 -5.65 11.96 -14.48
N TYR A 367 -5.39 13.25 -14.60
CA TYR A 367 -6.03 14.28 -13.77
C TYR A 367 -7.55 14.24 -13.94
N ASN A 368 -8.06 14.10 -15.17
CA ASN A 368 -9.49 13.97 -15.42
C ASN A 368 -10.09 12.70 -14.77
N GLN A 369 -9.38 11.57 -14.83
CA GLN A 369 -9.79 10.34 -14.16
C GLN A 369 -9.76 10.48 -12.62
N ILE A 370 -8.72 11.11 -12.08
CA ILE A 370 -8.55 11.37 -10.64
C ILE A 370 -9.68 12.27 -10.13
N ILE A 371 -10.03 13.34 -10.85
CA ILE A 371 -11.15 14.21 -10.47
C ILE A 371 -12.47 13.43 -10.39
N ASN A 372 -12.71 12.51 -11.34
CA ASN A 372 -13.92 11.68 -11.32
C ASN A 372 -13.95 10.73 -10.12
N TYR A 373 -12.81 10.16 -9.72
CA TYR A 373 -12.72 9.34 -8.52
C TYR A 373 -12.86 10.16 -7.23
N PHE A 374 -12.29 11.37 -7.16
CA PHE A 374 -12.50 12.25 -6.02
C PHE A 374 -13.94 12.74 -5.90
N ASP A 375 -14.66 12.92 -7.02
CA ASP A 375 -16.10 13.22 -6.97
C ASP A 375 -16.89 12.04 -6.37
N GLN A 376 -16.63 10.81 -6.83
CA GLN A 376 -17.27 9.60 -6.28
C GLN A 376 -16.91 9.38 -4.80
N GLY A 377 -15.67 9.66 -4.42
CA GLY A 377 -15.18 9.60 -3.03
C GLY A 377 -15.56 10.81 -2.16
N LYS A 378 -16.29 11.80 -2.71
CA LYS A 378 -16.72 13.05 -2.05
C LYS A 378 -15.58 13.91 -1.47
N MET A 379 -14.39 13.79 -2.06
CA MET A 379 -13.18 14.56 -1.73
C MET A 379 -13.05 15.78 -2.64
N TRP A 380 -14.06 16.65 -2.60
CA TRP A 380 -14.19 17.76 -3.54
C TRP A 380 -13.11 18.84 -3.39
N GLU A 381 -12.56 19.00 -2.19
CA GLU A 381 -11.44 19.91 -1.92
C GLU A 381 -10.20 19.53 -2.74
N GLU A 382 -9.91 18.23 -2.86
CA GLU A 382 -8.79 17.70 -3.64
C GLU A 382 -9.08 17.79 -5.14
N ALA A 383 -10.33 17.51 -5.54
CA ALA A 383 -10.77 17.68 -6.92
C ALA A 383 -10.60 19.13 -7.40
N ILE A 384 -10.97 20.11 -6.58
CA ILE A 384 -10.81 21.55 -6.86
C ILE A 384 -9.33 21.90 -7.03
N HIS A 385 -8.43 21.35 -6.22
CA HIS A 385 -7.00 21.63 -6.35
C HIS A 385 -6.47 21.22 -7.73
N ILE A 386 -6.86 20.04 -8.21
CA ILE A 386 -6.48 19.54 -9.53
C ILE A 386 -7.16 20.35 -10.65
N CYS A 387 -8.43 20.75 -10.46
CA CYS A 387 -9.13 21.62 -11.41
C CYS A 387 -8.38 22.95 -11.61
N LYS A 388 -7.83 23.53 -10.54
CA LYS A 388 -7.03 24.77 -10.62
C LYS A 388 -5.73 24.59 -11.38
N GLU A 389 -5.04 23.47 -11.19
CA GLU A 389 -3.84 23.15 -11.97
C GLU A 389 -4.17 23.00 -13.47
N LEU A 390 -5.27 22.31 -13.80
CA LEU A 390 -5.71 22.18 -15.20
C LEU A 390 -6.13 23.53 -15.79
N ALA A 391 -6.86 24.35 -15.03
CA ALA A 391 -7.26 25.68 -15.47
C ALA A 391 -6.05 26.56 -15.80
N GLU A 392 -5.00 26.53 -14.97
CA GLU A 392 -3.75 27.24 -15.24
C GLU A 392 -3.08 26.77 -16.54
N GLN A 393 -3.05 25.45 -16.79
CA GLN A 393 -2.53 24.91 -18.05
C GLN A 393 -3.36 25.34 -19.27
N TYR A 394 -4.70 25.30 -19.16
CA TYR A 394 -5.60 25.66 -20.25
C TYR A 394 -5.60 27.17 -20.54
N GLU A 395 -5.44 28.01 -19.52
CA GLU A 395 -5.39 29.46 -19.66
C GLU A 395 -4.03 29.96 -20.16
N SER A 396 -2.94 29.46 -19.59
CA SER A 396 -1.61 30.07 -19.72
C SER A 396 -0.64 29.32 -20.64
N GLU A 397 -0.83 28.01 -20.86
CA GLU A 397 0.12 27.18 -21.61
C GLU A 397 -0.42 26.77 -22.98
N ILE A 398 -1.61 26.15 -23.02
CA ILE A 398 -2.19 25.63 -24.27
C ILE A 398 -3.27 26.52 -24.89
N PHE A 399 -3.76 27.51 -24.14
CA PHE A 399 -4.80 28.46 -24.56
C PHE A 399 -6.10 27.78 -25.06
N ASP A 400 -6.45 26.64 -24.48
CA ASP A 400 -7.68 25.90 -24.78
C ASP A 400 -8.83 26.39 -23.87
N TYR A 401 -9.56 27.39 -24.37
CA TYR A 401 -10.62 28.02 -23.60
C TYR A 401 -11.92 27.21 -23.54
N GLU A 402 -12.11 26.23 -24.43
CA GLU A 402 -13.24 25.31 -24.34
C GLU A 402 -13.06 24.40 -23.13
N MET A 403 -11.88 23.77 -23.01
CA MET A 403 -11.52 22.94 -21.86
C MET A 403 -11.44 23.76 -20.56
N LEU A 404 -10.99 25.02 -20.63
CA LEU A 404 -11.04 25.95 -19.49
C LEU A 404 -12.46 26.21 -19.01
N SER A 405 -13.42 26.39 -19.92
CA SER A 405 -14.83 26.59 -19.55
C SER A 405 -15.39 25.36 -18.82
N GLU A 406 -15.10 24.16 -19.32
CA GLU A 406 -15.55 22.91 -18.70
C GLU A 406 -14.96 22.71 -17.29
N ILE A 407 -13.65 22.97 -17.10
CA ILE A 407 -13.02 22.76 -15.81
C ILE A 407 -13.50 23.76 -14.75
N LEU A 408 -13.74 25.02 -15.14
CA LEU A 408 -14.31 26.04 -14.25
C LEU A 408 -15.74 25.71 -13.84
N GLN A 409 -16.56 25.16 -14.75
CA GLN A 409 -17.90 24.66 -14.42
C GLN A 409 -17.85 23.48 -13.43
N ARG A 410 -16.87 22.58 -13.57
CA ARG A 410 -16.65 21.48 -12.61
C ARG A 410 -16.23 22.03 -11.24
N GLU A 411 -15.32 22.99 -11.21
CA GLU A 411 -14.89 23.65 -9.98
C GLU A 411 -16.08 24.31 -9.25
N ALA A 412 -16.93 25.05 -9.97
CA ALA A 412 -18.13 25.67 -9.41
C ALA A 412 -19.09 24.63 -8.80
N LYS A 413 -19.31 23.50 -9.49
CA LYS A 413 -20.13 22.38 -8.98
C LYS A 413 -19.56 21.80 -7.68
N PHE A 414 -18.24 21.67 -7.56
CA PHE A 414 -17.61 21.16 -6.34
C PHE A 414 -17.78 22.11 -5.16
N TYR A 415 -17.62 23.41 -5.37
CA TYR A 415 -17.91 24.40 -4.32
C TYR A 415 -19.36 24.33 -3.85
N GLU A 416 -20.31 24.17 -4.76
CA GLU A 416 -21.72 23.99 -4.42
C GLU A 416 -21.96 22.72 -3.61
N LYS A 417 -21.35 21.59 -4.02
CA LYS A 417 -21.46 20.31 -3.31
C LYS A 417 -20.91 20.41 -1.89
N ILE A 418 -19.75 21.05 -1.68
CA ILE A 418 -19.15 21.23 -0.34
C ILE A 418 -20.10 21.90 0.65
N LEU A 419 -20.87 22.88 0.19
CA LEU A 419 -21.77 23.66 1.05
C LEU A 419 -23.14 23.03 1.22
N LYS A 420 -23.69 22.41 0.17
CA LYS A 420 -25.09 21.96 0.14
C LYS A 420 -25.28 20.46 0.38
N VAL A 421 -24.30 19.63 0.05
CA VAL A 421 -24.44 18.17 0.15
C VAL A 421 -23.87 17.68 1.47
N LEU A 422 -24.69 16.96 2.24
CA LEU A 422 -24.30 16.37 3.50
C LEU A 422 -23.20 15.33 3.29
N ARG A 423 -22.08 15.47 4.00
CA ARG A 423 -20.96 14.52 4.03
C ARG A 423 -20.79 13.94 5.42
N PRO A 424 -20.96 12.61 5.61
CA PRO A 424 -20.73 11.96 6.89
C PRO A 424 -19.26 12.07 7.31
N SER A 425 -19.02 12.32 8.60
CA SER A 425 -17.65 12.26 9.15
C SER A 425 -17.18 10.80 9.17
N PRO A 426 -15.96 10.49 8.71
CA PRO A 426 -15.40 9.16 8.87
C PRO A 426 -15.09 8.86 10.34
N ASP A 427 -15.32 7.61 10.74
CA ASP A 427 -14.80 7.07 12.00
C ASP A 427 -13.41 6.46 11.80
N TYR A 428 -12.61 6.42 12.86
CA TYR A 428 -11.27 5.85 12.84
C TYR A 428 -11.12 4.74 13.89
N PHE A 429 -10.42 3.67 13.52
CA PHE A 429 -10.23 2.49 14.37
C PHE A 429 -8.74 2.16 14.51
N ALA A 430 -8.25 2.05 15.73
CA ALA A 430 -6.92 1.50 16.00
C ALA A 430 -7.01 -0.02 16.06
N VAL A 431 -6.15 -0.69 15.29
CA VAL A 431 -6.06 -2.16 15.22
C VAL A 431 -4.63 -2.59 15.51
N GLY A 432 -4.45 -3.37 16.57
CA GLY A 432 -3.18 -4.01 16.92
C GLY A 432 -3.19 -5.49 16.56
N TYR A 433 -2.18 -5.96 15.83
CA TYR A 433 -1.97 -7.36 15.50
C TYR A 433 -0.81 -7.89 16.34
N TYR A 434 -1.08 -8.83 17.25
CA TYR A 434 -0.10 -9.33 18.22
C TYR A 434 0.07 -10.83 18.15
N GLY A 435 1.28 -11.32 18.42
CA GLY A 435 1.60 -12.75 18.38
C GLY A 435 2.28 -13.19 17.06
N GLN A 436 2.95 -14.33 17.10
CA GLN A 436 3.83 -14.79 16.02
C GLN A 436 3.07 -15.35 14.80
N GLY A 437 1.76 -15.58 14.92
CA GLY A 437 0.89 -16.10 13.85
C GLY A 437 0.62 -15.09 12.72
N PHE A 438 0.90 -13.81 12.91
CA PHE A 438 0.74 -12.79 11.86
C PHE A 438 1.97 -12.70 10.93
N PRO A 439 1.77 -12.34 9.65
CA PRO A 439 2.86 -11.96 8.74
C PRO A 439 3.75 -10.86 9.31
N THR A 440 5.03 -10.86 8.95
CA THR A 440 6.04 -9.92 9.48
C THR A 440 5.66 -8.45 9.32
N PHE A 441 4.91 -8.10 8.27
CA PHE A 441 4.46 -6.73 8.04
C PHE A 441 3.34 -6.29 9.00
N LEU A 442 2.55 -7.20 9.58
CA LEU A 442 1.50 -6.92 10.57
C LEU A 442 1.94 -7.19 12.00
N ARG A 443 2.77 -8.20 12.21
CA ARG A 443 3.17 -8.73 13.51
C ARG A 443 3.64 -7.63 14.47
N ASN A 444 3.02 -7.59 15.65
CA ASN A 444 3.32 -6.69 16.75
C ASN A 444 3.29 -5.20 16.34
N LYS A 445 2.39 -4.83 15.43
CA LYS A 445 2.18 -3.44 14.98
C LYS A 445 0.75 -2.99 15.15
N VAL A 446 0.61 -1.68 15.35
CA VAL A 446 -0.69 -0.99 15.41
C VAL A 446 -0.88 -0.18 14.14
N PHE A 447 -2.09 -0.21 13.62
CA PHE A 447 -2.51 0.54 12.44
C PHE A 447 -3.77 1.34 12.76
N ILE A 448 -3.89 2.53 12.18
CA ILE A 448 -5.13 3.32 12.24
C ILE A 448 -5.86 3.14 10.92
N TYR A 449 -7.11 2.67 10.98
CA TYR A 449 -8.02 2.46 9.86
C TYR A 449 -9.04 3.59 9.77
N ARG A 450 -9.31 4.06 8.56
CA ARG A 450 -10.40 4.96 8.20
C ARG A 450 -11.63 4.15 7.80
N GLY A 451 -12.69 4.23 8.59
CA GLY A 451 -13.97 3.54 8.39
C GLY A 451 -14.70 3.98 7.12
N LYS A 452 -15.51 3.09 6.56
CA LYS A 452 -16.44 3.38 5.45
C LYS A 452 -17.51 4.37 5.89
N GLU A 453 -18.24 4.93 4.93
CA GLU A 453 -19.35 5.82 5.26
C GLU A 453 -20.32 5.10 6.19
N TYR A 454 -20.58 5.71 7.36
CA TYR A 454 -21.44 5.15 8.41
C TYR A 454 -20.99 3.81 9.01
N GLU A 455 -19.77 3.34 8.72
CA GLU A 455 -19.27 2.09 9.29
C GLU A 455 -18.97 2.26 10.77
N ARG A 456 -19.65 1.47 11.60
CA ARG A 456 -19.41 1.45 13.04
C ARG A 456 -18.31 0.46 13.38
N ARG A 457 -17.78 0.59 14.60
CA ARG A 457 -16.70 -0.29 15.10
C ARG A 457 -17.12 -1.76 15.06
N GLU A 458 -18.36 -2.08 15.40
CA GLU A 458 -18.86 -3.46 15.44
C GLU A 458 -18.88 -4.09 14.04
N ASP A 459 -19.33 -3.33 13.02
CA ASP A 459 -19.35 -3.78 11.62
C ASP A 459 -17.93 -3.96 11.07
N PHE A 460 -17.06 -2.98 11.36
CA PHE A 460 -15.65 -3.03 11.00
C PHE A 460 -14.95 -4.24 11.63
N GLU A 461 -15.22 -4.51 12.91
CA GLU A 461 -14.61 -5.59 13.67
C GLU A 461 -15.06 -6.96 13.15
N MET A 462 -16.34 -7.16 12.82
CA MET A 462 -16.80 -8.40 12.19
C MET A 462 -16.09 -8.64 10.84
N ARG A 463 -15.95 -7.59 10.03
CA ARG A 463 -15.24 -7.65 8.74
C ARG A 463 -13.75 -7.92 8.92
N LEU A 464 -13.13 -7.35 9.95
CA LEU A 464 -11.72 -7.53 10.28
C LEU A 464 -11.40 -8.95 10.78
N LEU A 465 -12.31 -9.56 11.56
CA LEU A 465 -12.11 -10.90 12.14
C LEU A 465 -12.49 -12.03 11.18
N SER A 466 -13.33 -11.76 10.17
CA SER A 466 -13.74 -12.77 9.16
C SER A 466 -12.57 -13.54 8.51
N PRO A 467 -11.44 -12.92 8.17
CA PRO A 467 -10.28 -13.61 7.59
C PRO A 467 -9.43 -14.36 8.63
N PHE A 468 -9.67 -14.15 9.92
CA PHE A 468 -8.92 -14.75 11.03
C PHE A 468 -9.82 -15.51 12.00
N PRO A 469 -10.38 -16.66 11.59
CA PRO A 469 -11.21 -17.48 12.49
C PRO A 469 -10.45 -17.97 13.73
N ASN A 470 -9.11 -18.02 13.66
CA ASN A 470 -8.23 -18.47 14.75
C ASN A 470 -7.67 -17.33 15.60
N ALA A 471 -7.95 -16.06 15.29
CA ALA A 471 -7.46 -14.94 16.08
C ALA A 471 -8.41 -14.64 17.24
N GLU A 472 -7.85 -14.48 18.45
CA GLU A 472 -8.64 -14.09 19.62
C GLU A 472 -8.72 -12.56 19.73
N LYS A 473 -9.92 -12.08 20.08
CA LYS A 473 -10.15 -10.66 20.33
C LYS A 473 -9.70 -10.31 21.75
N LEU A 474 -8.77 -9.36 21.86
CA LEU A 474 -8.41 -8.77 23.14
C LEU A 474 -9.54 -7.89 23.67
N GLN A 475 -9.96 -8.14 24.91
CA GLN A 475 -11.00 -7.36 25.60
C GLN A 475 -10.46 -6.08 26.24
N THR A 476 -9.14 -5.98 26.42
CA THR A 476 -8.49 -4.79 26.95
C THR A 476 -8.00 -3.90 25.82
N THR A 477 -8.04 -2.59 26.04
CA THR A 477 -7.42 -1.57 25.17
C THR A 477 -6.04 -1.13 25.67
N SER A 478 -5.52 -1.74 26.73
CA SER A 478 -4.14 -1.52 27.18
C SER A 478 -3.15 -2.16 26.21
N PRO A 479 -1.91 -1.64 26.11
CA PRO A 479 -0.85 -2.33 25.39
C PRO A 479 -0.69 -3.77 25.93
N PRO A 480 -0.62 -4.79 25.06
CA PRO A 480 -0.42 -6.16 25.50
C PRO A 480 0.99 -6.36 26.07
N GLY A 481 1.12 -7.29 27.01
CA GLY A 481 2.40 -7.67 27.60
C GLY A 481 3.22 -8.61 26.70
N PRO A 482 4.48 -8.91 27.09
CA PRO A 482 5.38 -9.79 26.33
C PRO A 482 4.84 -11.21 26.18
N ASP A 483 4.01 -11.65 27.12
CA ASP A 483 3.30 -12.93 27.13
C ASP A 483 2.39 -13.12 25.89
N ILE A 484 1.81 -12.03 25.40
CA ILE A 484 0.94 -12.02 24.21
C ILE A 484 1.76 -11.80 22.93
N THR A 485 2.78 -10.93 22.97
CA THR A 485 3.56 -10.58 21.77
C THR A 485 4.57 -11.65 21.34
N GLU A 486 5.03 -12.46 22.30
CA GLU A 486 6.02 -13.53 22.09
C GLU A 486 5.40 -14.93 22.14
N SER A 487 4.07 -15.04 22.17
CA SER A 487 3.38 -16.33 22.20
C SER A 487 3.84 -17.22 21.01
N PRO A 488 4.40 -18.42 21.27
CA PRO A 488 4.93 -19.26 20.21
C PRO A 488 3.77 -19.84 19.40
N GLY A 489 3.66 -19.44 18.14
CA GLY A 489 2.80 -20.12 17.18
C GLY A 489 3.26 -21.57 17.02
N GLN A 490 2.34 -22.54 17.15
CA GLN A 490 2.65 -23.94 16.87
C GLN A 490 3.03 -24.10 15.39
N SER A 491 4.33 -24.04 15.10
CA SER A 491 4.88 -24.61 13.87
C SER A 491 4.79 -26.12 13.99
N THR A 492 3.99 -26.73 13.12
CA THR A 492 3.83 -28.17 12.94
C THR A 492 5.18 -28.90 12.89
N ALA A 493 5.49 -29.66 13.94
CA ALA A 493 6.43 -30.76 13.90
C ALA A 493 5.67 -32.04 14.27
N LEU A 494 5.32 -32.83 13.25
CA LEU A 494 4.86 -34.21 13.42
C LEU A 494 6.02 -35.03 13.98
N GLY A 495 5.97 -35.32 15.29
CA GLY A 495 6.81 -36.30 15.98
C GLY A 495 5.92 -37.25 16.80
N PRO A 496 6.27 -38.55 16.92
CA PRO A 496 5.30 -39.60 17.17
C PRO A 496 4.72 -39.59 18.59
N LEU A 497 3.40 -39.81 18.64
CA LEU A 497 2.58 -39.96 19.85
C LEU A 497 3.10 -41.11 20.72
N SER A 498 3.43 -40.80 21.98
CA SER A 498 3.44 -41.79 23.07
C SER A 498 2.17 -41.60 23.92
N PRO A 499 1.36 -42.65 24.16
CA PRO A 499 0.11 -42.53 24.90
C PRO A 499 0.30 -42.93 26.37
N SER A 500 0.19 -41.98 27.30
CA SER A 500 -0.29 -42.27 28.67
C SER A 500 -0.39 -41.02 29.55
N SER A 501 -1.61 -40.46 29.67
CA SER A 501 -2.23 -40.09 30.96
C SER A 501 -3.53 -39.30 30.72
N PRO A 502 -4.63 -39.61 31.43
CA PRO A 502 -5.88 -38.85 31.33
C PRO A 502 -6.02 -37.90 32.53
N THR A 503 -5.86 -36.60 32.29
CA THR A 503 -6.45 -35.58 33.16
C THR A 503 -6.81 -34.35 32.32
N PRO A 504 -8.10 -34.01 32.16
CA PRO A 504 -8.50 -32.78 31.50
C PRO A 504 -8.48 -31.63 32.51
N CYS A 505 -7.37 -30.88 32.56
CA CYS A 505 -7.35 -29.55 33.19
C CYS A 505 -7.73 -28.49 32.15
N ALA A 506 -8.69 -27.65 32.53
CA ALA A 506 -9.28 -26.60 31.72
C ALA A 506 -8.35 -25.40 31.49
N ARG A 507 -8.59 -24.70 30.37
CA ARG A 507 -8.20 -23.33 30.00
C ARG A 507 -6.71 -23.05 29.76
N GLY A 508 -6.39 -22.92 28.48
CA GLY A 508 -5.13 -22.40 27.95
C GLY A 508 -5.05 -22.63 26.45
N SER A 509 -6.04 -22.12 25.71
CA SER A 509 -5.91 -21.96 24.26
C SER A 509 -4.85 -20.89 24.04
N PHE A 510 -3.59 -21.28 23.90
CA PHE A 510 -2.56 -20.36 23.41
C PHE A 510 -2.86 -20.10 21.93
N THR A 511 -3.60 -19.04 21.66
CA THR A 511 -3.82 -18.55 20.30
C THR A 511 -2.51 -17.95 19.79
N PRO A 512 -2.04 -18.32 18.59
CA PRO A 512 -0.83 -17.73 18.00
C PRO A 512 -0.97 -16.26 17.61
N ALA A 513 -2.18 -15.70 17.68
CA ALA A 513 -2.58 -14.47 17.04
C ALA A 513 -3.73 -13.80 17.81
N ASP A 514 -3.49 -12.58 18.27
CA ASP A 514 -4.47 -11.78 19.02
C ASP A 514 -4.68 -10.43 18.34
N ILE A 515 -5.93 -9.98 18.29
CA ILE A 515 -6.34 -8.71 17.66
C ILE A 515 -6.97 -7.79 18.69
N GLN A 516 -6.47 -6.57 18.75
CA GLN A 516 -7.06 -5.47 19.52
C GLN A 516 -7.70 -4.47 18.57
N CYS A 517 -8.95 -4.06 18.82
CA CYS A 517 -9.65 -3.07 17.99
C CYS A 517 -10.49 -2.10 18.84
N PHE A 518 -10.27 -0.79 18.67
CA PHE A 518 -11.03 0.26 19.36
C PHE A 518 -11.12 1.56 18.54
N THR A 519 -12.15 2.36 18.81
CA THR A 519 -12.38 3.65 18.11
C THR A 519 -11.42 4.72 18.62
N VAL A 520 -10.83 5.47 17.70
CA VAL A 520 -9.96 6.63 18.00
C VAL A 520 -10.53 7.90 17.39
N GLN A 521 -10.24 9.03 18.02
CA GLN A 521 -10.70 10.34 17.57
C GLN A 521 -9.56 11.09 16.89
N PRO A 522 -9.79 11.73 15.72
CA PRO A 522 -8.77 12.55 15.09
C PRO A 522 -8.40 13.73 16.01
N VAL A 523 -7.12 14.05 16.07
CA VAL A 523 -6.62 15.21 16.82
C VAL A 523 -6.51 16.38 15.85
N GLU A 524 -7.23 17.46 16.14
CA GLU A 524 -7.24 18.67 15.32
C GLU A 524 -5.85 19.31 15.29
N GLU A 525 -5.32 19.52 14.09
CA GLU A 525 -4.09 20.29 13.89
C GLU A 525 -4.44 21.72 13.42
N PRO A 526 -3.91 22.76 14.08
CA PRO A 526 -4.25 24.14 13.76
C PRO A 526 -3.75 24.50 12.36
N ARG A 527 -4.69 24.78 11.44
CA ARG A 527 -4.35 25.20 10.07
C ARG A 527 -4.23 26.71 9.98
N ILE A 528 -3.03 27.18 9.65
CA ILE A 528 -2.70 28.61 9.54
C ILE A 528 -3.67 29.35 8.61
N ARG A 529 -4.09 28.73 7.50
CA ARG A 529 -5.01 29.36 6.52
C ARG A 529 -6.44 29.57 7.03
N LEU A 530 -6.84 28.83 8.07
CA LEU A 530 -8.19 28.86 8.64
C LEU A 530 -8.24 29.62 9.98
N ARG A 531 -7.09 30.05 10.51
CA ARG A 531 -7.04 30.87 11.73
C ARG A 531 -7.68 32.24 11.47
N ASP A 532 -8.42 32.71 12.46
CA ASP A 532 -8.95 34.07 12.58
C ASP A 532 -9.92 34.48 11.45
N ARG A 533 -10.58 33.52 10.81
CA ARG A 533 -11.59 33.74 9.76
C ARG A 533 -12.90 33.05 10.13
N SER A 534 -14.02 33.76 9.94
CA SER A 534 -15.35 33.15 10.01
C SER A 534 -15.55 32.23 8.80
N ILE A 535 -15.48 30.92 9.04
CA ILE A 535 -15.57 29.89 8.00
C ILE A 535 -16.79 29.01 8.30
N PRO A 536 -17.64 28.71 7.30
CA PRO A 536 -18.75 27.79 7.46
C PRO A 536 -18.34 26.46 8.07
N GLU A 537 -19.14 25.95 9.00
CA GLU A 537 -18.86 24.71 9.74
C GLU A 537 -18.68 23.50 8.83
N GLN A 538 -19.37 23.47 7.69
CA GLN A 538 -19.24 22.40 6.68
C GLN A 538 -17.79 22.25 6.18
N ILE A 539 -17.04 23.35 6.07
CA ILE A 539 -15.66 23.34 5.60
C ILE A 539 -14.71 22.97 6.74
N THR A 540 -14.91 23.53 7.95
CA THR A 540 -14.04 23.24 9.10
C THR A 540 -14.20 21.79 9.57
N ASN A 541 -15.43 21.27 9.64
CA ASN A 541 -15.70 19.89 10.05
C ASN A 541 -15.06 18.86 9.11
N PHE A 542 -15.03 19.13 7.80
CA PHE A 542 -14.32 18.27 6.86
C PHE A 542 -12.84 18.14 7.25
N TYR A 543 -12.16 19.26 7.52
CA TYR A 543 -10.73 19.24 7.85
C TYR A 543 -10.41 18.79 9.28
N LYS A 544 -11.38 18.83 10.20
CA LYS A 544 -11.24 18.19 11.53
C LYS A 544 -11.18 16.67 11.41
N ALA A 545 -11.86 16.10 10.43
CA ALA A 545 -11.94 14.65 10.23
C ALA A 545 -11.07 14.13 9.07
N ASN A 546 -10.50 14.99 8.22
CA ASN A 546 -9.74 14.60 7.02
C ASN A 546 -8.38 15.32 6.93
N HIS A 547 -7.42 14.65 6.31
CA HIS A 547 -5.99 14.98 6.30
C HIS A 547 -5.41 15.06 7.71
N VAL A 548 -5.73 14.04 8.50
CA VAL A 548 -5.32 13.91 9.90
C VAL A 548 -4.25 12.82 10.01
N GLN A 549 -3.21 13.10 10.79
CA GLN A 549 -2.11 12.15 11.04
C GLN A 549 -2.06 11.69 12.51
N LYS A 550 -2.65 12.48 13.41
CA LYS A 550 -2.69 12.24 14.85
C LYS A 550 -4.08 11.80 15.29
N PHE A 551 -4.12 10.80 16.15
CA PHE A 551 -5.35 10.21 16.69
C PHE A 551 -5.22 10.05 18.18
N SER A 552 -6.30 10.19 18.92
CA SER A 552 -6.32 10.04 20.37
C SER A 552 -7.36 9.02 20.82
N TYR A 553 -7.01 8.27 21.85
CA TYR A 553 -7.89 7.39 22.58
C TYR A 553 -7.85 7.76 24.05
N SER A 554 -9.01 7.93 24.68
CA SER A 554 -9.13 8.35 26.08
C SER A 554 -9.79 7.24 26.88
N ARG A 555 -9.06 6.66 27.83
CA ARG A 555 -9.53 5.58 28.70
C ARG A 555 -9.69 6.10 30.13
N PRO A 556 -10.90 6.05 30.73
CA PRO A 556 -11.07 6.42 32.13
C PRO A 556 -10.50 5.32 33.04
N PHE A 557 -9.83 5.74 34.12
CA PHE A 557 -9.40 4.85 35.20
C PHE A 557 -9.49 5.57 36.55
N LYS A 558 -9.65 4.81 37.63
CA LYS A 558 -9.79 5.39 38.98
C LYS A 558 -8.46 5.31 39.74
N LYS A 559 -8.05 6.41 40.37
CA LYS A 559 -6.96 6.45 41.36
C LYS A 559 -7.55 6.78 42.73
N GLY A 560 -7.18 6.04 43.77
CA GLY A 560 -7.64 6.28 45.14
C GLY A 560 -8.93 5.54 45.53
N PRO A 561 -9.44 5.74 46.78
CA PRO A 561 -10.63 5.06 47.30
C PRO A 561 -11.90 5.47 46.54
N LYS A 562 -12.89 4.56 46.46
CA LYS A 562 -14.18 4.84 45.81
C LYS A 562 -15.02 5.77 46.69
N ASP A 563 -15.35 6.96 46.17
CA ASP A 563 -16.34 7.86 46.74
C ASP A 563 -17.73 7.55 46.14
N PRO A 564 -18.74 7.13 46.93
CA PRO A 564 -20.09 6.85 46.44
C PRO A 564 -20.86 8.10 45.98
N ASP A 565 -20.54 9.29 46.51
CA ASP A 565 -21.30 10.53 46.26
C ASP A 565 -20.78 11.29 45.03
N ASN A 566 -19.55 11.01 44.57
CA ASN A 566 -18.99 11.64 43.37
C ASN A 566 -18.01 10.73 42.62
N GLU A 567 -18.53 10.06 41.58
CA GLU A 567 -17.75 9.14 40.77
C GLU A 567 -16.68 9.81 39.88
N PHE A 568 -16.76 11.14 39.68
CA PHE A 568 -15.90 11.90 38.77
C PHE A 568 -14.64 12.43 39.45
N ALA A 569 -14.67 12.66 40.77
CA ALA A 569 -13.56 13.26 41.51
C ALA A 569 -12.25 12.44 41.45
N ASN A 570 -12.37 11.11 41.35
CA ASN A 570 -11.23 10.19 41.29
C ASN A 570 -11.06 9.57 39.88
N MET A 571 -11.75 10.12 38.87
CA MET A 571 -11.74 9.61 37.50
C MET A 571 -10.67 10.32 36.68
N TRP A 572 -9.53 9.66 36.53
CA TRP A 572 -8.44 10.10 35.67
C TRP A 572 -8.65 9.58 34.26
N ILE A 573 -8.11 10.28 33.27
CA ILE A 573 -8.11 9.82 31.89
C ILE A 573 -6.69 9.51 31.46
N GLU A 574 -6.46 8.28 31.01
CA GLU A 574 -5.27 7.91 30.26
C GLU A 574 -5.54 8.21 28.78
N ARG A 575 -4.86 9.21 28.22
CA ARG A 575 -4.97 9.58 26.81
C ARG A 575 -3.76 9.09 26.04
N THR A 576 -3.99 8.15 25.13
CA THR A 576 -2.98 7.67 24.20
C THR A 576 -3.13 8.39 22.87
N THR A 577 -2.06 9.03 22.41
CA THR A 577 -1.98 9.69 21.11
C THR A 577 -1.13 8.85 20.17
N PHE A 578 -1.69 8.51 19.01
CA PHE A 578 -1.06 7.76 17.94
C PHE A 578 -0.71 8.68 16.78
N VAL A 579 0.49 8.53 16.22
CA VAL A 579 0.92 9.21 15.00
C VAL A 579 1.10 8.18 13.90
N THR A 580 0.40 8.36 12.79
CA THR A 580 0.49 7.47 11.62
C THR A 580 1.64 7.85 10.69
N ALA A 581 2.12 6.90 9.87
CA ALA A 581 3.17 7.15 8.89
C ALA A 581 2.81 8.23 7.85
N TYR A 582 1.53 8.27 7.43
CA TYR A 582 1.00 9.21 6.45
C TYR A 582 -0.38 9.72 6.89
N PRO A 583 -0.81 10.92 6.48
CA PRO A 583 -2.14 11.43 6.79
C PRO A 583 -3.24 10.61 6.12
N LEU A 584 -4.41 10.56 6.76
CA LEU A 584 -5.63 9.93 6.21
C LEU A 584 -6.62 11.00 5.75
N PRO A 585 -7.25 10.87 4.57
CA PRO A 585 -7.12 9.75 3.61
C PRO A 585 -5.79 9.81 2.84
N GLY A 586 -5.39 8.66 2.25
CA GLY A 586 -4.16 8.53 1.48
C GLY A 586 -4.26 7.38 0.47
N ILE A 587 -3.12 6.76 0.12
CA ILE A 587 -3.09 5.62 -0.83
C ILE A 587 -3.69 4.32 -0.28
N LEU A 588 -3.91 4.27 1.03
CA LEU A 588 -4.58 3.17 1.73
C LEU A 588 -5.54 3.77 2.73
N ARG A 589 -6.48 2.94 3.18
CA ARG A 589 -7.40 3.27 4.25
C ARG A 589 -6.81 3.11 5.63
N TRP A 590 -5.58 2.60 5.73
CA TRP A 590 -4.90 2.42 6.99
C TRP A 590 -3.40 2.68 6.86
N PHE A 591 -2.81 3.17 7.95
CA PHE A 591 -1.38 3.35 8.05
C PHE A 591 -0.86 2.88 9.41
N ALA A 592 0.38 2.38 9.41
CA ALA A 592 1.07 1.96 10.62
C ALA A 592 1.30 3.17 11.53
N VAL A 593 1.19 2.93 12.84
CA VAL A 593 1.58 3.88 13.87
C VAL A 593 3.10 3.91 13.98
N THR A 594 3.69 5.09 13.87
CA THR A 594 5.14 5.31 13.98
C THR A 594 5.56 5.80 15.36
N SER A 595 4.65 6.47 16.07
CA SER A 595 4.88 6.97 17.42
C SER A 595 3.60 6.90 18.25
N THR A 596 3.76 6.53 19.52
CA THR A 596 2.69 6.45 20.51
C THR A 596 3.12 7.23 21.75
N THR A 597 2.26 8.12 22.24
CA THR A 597 2.52 8.90 23.46
C THR A 597 1.33 8.80 24.39
N THR A 598 1.56 8.42 25.64
CA THR A 598 0.50 8.32 26.66
C THR A 598 0.66 9.45 27.67
N THR A 599 -0.41 10.21 27.89
CA THR A 599 -0.50 11.25 28.91
C THR A 599 -1.62 10.92 29.88
N VAL A 600 -1.48 11.37 31.12
CA VAL A 600 -2.50 11.21 32.15
C VAL A 600 -3.12 12.58 32.40
N ILE A 601 -4.44 12.66 32.28
CA ILE A 601 -5.24 13.87 32.43
C ILE A 601 -5.96 13.80 33.77
N SER A 602 -5.87 14.88 34.54
CA SER A 602 -6.50 14.97 35.85
C SER A 602 -8.03 15.07 35.75
N PRO A 603 -8.77 14.73 36.83
CA PRO A 603 -10.21 14.93 36.89
C PRO A 603 -10.62 16.39 36.60
N LEU A 604 -9.84 17.38 37.08
CA LEU A 604 -10.07 18.80 36.84
C LEU A 604 -9.85 19.18 35.37
N GLU A 605 -8.74 18.74 34.76
CA GLU A 605 -8.48 18.98 33.33
C GLU A 605 -9.57 18.36 32.45
N ASN A 606 -10.03 17.15 32.79
CA ASN A 606 -11.15 16.51 32.11
C ASN A 606 -12.46 17.29 32.25
N ALA A 607 -12.72 17.88 33.42
CA ALA A 607 -13.88 18.74 33.63
C ALA A 607 -13.81 20.01 32.76
N ILE A 608 -12.64 20.64 32.66
CA ILE A 608 -12.40 21.79 31.78
C ILE A 608 -12.66 21.43 30.32
N GLU A 609 -12.08 20.33 29.82
CA GLU A 609 -12.32 19.87 28.46
C GLU A 609 -13.79 19.56 28.17
N THR A 610 -14.48 18.95 29.13
CA THR A 610 -15.90 18.63 29.02
C THR A 610 -16.74 19.91 28.93
N MET A 611 -16.44 20.91 29.76
CA MET A 611 -17.13 22.21 29.74
C MET A 611 -16.86 22.97 28.44
N MET A 612 -15.60 23.03 27.99
CA MET A 612 -15.23 23.66 26.71
C MET A 612 -15.99 23.03 25.53
N LYS A 613 -15.95 21.70 25.39
CA LYS A 613 -16.66 20.99 24.32
C LYS A 613 -18.17 21.19 24.38
N THR A 614 -18.74 21.29 25.57
CA THR A 614 -20.18 21.54 25.74
C THR A 614 -20.53 22.95 25.28
N ASN A 615 -19.74 23.96 25.66
CA ASN A 615 -19.93 25.34 25.24
C ASN A 615 -19.77 25.50 23.71
N GLU A 616 -18.77 24.87 23.11
CA GLU A 616 -18.59 24.83 21.65
C GLU A 616 -19.79 24.19 20.93
N LYS A 617 -20.36 23.11 21.48
CA LYS A 617 -21.58 22.48 20.94
C LYS A 617 -22.79 23.40 20.99
N ILE A 618 -23.00 24.12 22.10
CA ILE A 618 -24.10 25.09 22.21
C ILE A 618 -23.93 26.18 21.15
N LEU A 619 -22.73 26.75 21.04
CA LEU A 619 -22.43 27.80 20.07
C LEU A 619 -22.64 27.34 18.63
N SER A 620 -22.20 26.11 18.31
CA SER A 620 -22.42 25.50 16.98
C SER A 620 -23.90 25.34 16.67
N GLU A 621 -24.70 24.83 17.60
CA GLU A 621 -26.15 24.68 17.41
C GLU A 621 -26.89 26.03 17.25
N ILE A 622 -26.46 27.05 18.00
CA ILE A 622 -26.97 28.43 17.85
C ILE A 622 -26.70 28.93 16.43
N ASN A 623 -25.45 28.87 15.97
CA ASN A 623 -25.06 29.31 14.63
C ASN A 623 -25.83 28.54 13.55
N ARG A 624 -26.01 27.23 13.73
CA ARG A 624 -26.74 26.36 12.80
C ARG A 624 -28.19 26.79 12.65
N HIS A 625 -28.89 27.05 13.75
CA HIS A 625 -30.28 27.49 13.74
C HIS A 625 -30.46 28.95 13.29
N GLN A 626 -29.47 29.82 13.47
CA GLN A 626 -29.46 31.18 12.93
C GLN A 626 -29.29 31.18 11.40
N ASN A 627 -28.43 30.31 10.87
CA ASN A 627 -28.18 30.20 9.44
C ASN A 627 -29.29 29.47 8.68
N ASP A 628 -29.97 28.51 9.31
CA ASP A 628 -31.10 27.78 8.72
C ASP A 628 -32.34 27.81 9.63
N PRO A 629 -33.28 28.74 9.35
CA PRO A 629 -34.56 28.83 10.05
C PRO A 629 -35.45 27.58 9.90
N GLY A 630 -35.24 26.74 8.89
CA GLY A 630 -36.05 25.53 8.65
C GLY A 630 -35.66 24.32 9.50
N LEU A 631 -34.56 24.37 10.25
CA LEU A 631 -34.08 23.23 11.02
C LEU A 631 -35.03 22.79 12.15
N PRO A 632 -35.26 21.48 12.33
CA PRO A 632 -36.05 20.93 13.44
C PRO A 632 -35.48 21.31 14.81
N VAL A 633 -36.35 21.70 15.74
CA VAL A 633 -35.95 22.19 17.08
C VAL A 633 -35.50 21.08 18.04
N ASN A 634 -35.92 19.83 17.82
CA ASN A 634 -35.72 18.72 18.76
C ASN A 634 -34.25 18.48 19.22
N PRO A 635 -33.23 18.53 18.34
CA PRO A 635 -31.83 18.39 18.78
C PRO A 635 -31.40 19.50 19.73
N LEU A 636 -31.83 20.74 19.47
CA LEU A 636 -31.57 21.89 20.35
C LEU A 636 -32.32 21.73 21.68
N SER A 637 -33.58 21.28 21.64
CA SER A 637 -34.36 20.97 22.85
C SER A 637 -33.64 19.98 23.77
N MET A 638 -33.11 18.89 23.20
CA MET A 638 -32.41 17.85 23.94
C MET A 638 -31.07 18.35 24.51
N LEU A 639 -30.30 19.10 23.72
CA LEU A 639 -29.02 19.66 24.16
C LEU A 639 -29.20 20.67 25.31
N LEU A 640 -30.09 21.64 25.14
CA LEU A 640 -30.31 22.68 26.15
C LEU A 640 -30.87 22.09 27.45
N ASN A 641 -31.87 21.21 27.36
CA ASN A 641 -32.46 20.60 28.55
C ASN A 641 -31.46 19.74 29.33
N GLY A 642 -30.61 18.98 28.61
CA GLY A 642 -29.59 18.14 29.24
C GLY A 642 -28.54 18.93 30.04
N ILE A 643 -28.40 20.23 29.78
CA ILE A 643 -27.46 21.12 30.48
C ILE A 643 -28.18 21.92 31.57
N VAL A 644 -29.38 22.42 31.28
CA VAL A 644 -30.15 23.30 32.17
C VAL A 644 -30.81 22.53 33.33
N ASP A 645 -31.22 21.28 33.10
CA ASP A 645 -31.84 20.41 34.10
C ASP A 645 -31.11 19.04 34.14
N PRO A 646 -29.86 18.99 34.65
CA PRO A 646 -29.05 17.78 34.63
C PRO A 646 -29.57 16.76 35.65
N ALA A 647 -30.45 15.85 35.21
CA ALA A 647 -31.09 14.85 36.07
C ALA A 647 -30.15 13.77 36.65
N VAL A 648 -28.93 13.62 36.13
CA VAL A 648 -28.02 12.48 36.42
C VAL A 648 -26.59 12.90 36.79
N MET A 649 -26.18 14.15 36.51
CA MET A 649 -24.79 14.60 36.65
C MET A 649 -24.71 15.77 37.64
N GLY A 650 -24.43 15.48 38.92
CA GLY A 650 -24.26 16.46 40.00
C GLY A 650 -22.97 17.30 39.89
N GLY A 651 -22.79 17.94 38.73
CA GLY A 651 -21.55 18.49 38.21
C GLY A 651 -20.77 19.45 39.10
N PHE A 652 -19.44 19.42 38.89
CA PHE A 652 -18.36 20.40 39.19
C PHE A 652 -18.22 21.01 40.60
N ALA A 653 -19.25 20.95 41.46
CA ALA A 653 -19.30 21.54 42.80
C ALA A 653 -18.22 21.06 43.79
N LYS A 654 -17.50 19.98 43.47
CA LYS A 654 -16.43 19.42 44.31
C LYS A 654 -15.03 19.99 44.00
N TYR A 655 -14.79 20.55 42.81
CA TYR A 655 -13.53 21.28 42.55
C TYR A 655 -13.52 22.69 43.19
N GLU A 656 -14.65 23.07 43.78
CA GLU A 656 -14.90 24.37 44.38
C GLU A 656 -14.63 24.39 45.90
N THR A 657 -14.37 23.22 46.51
CA THR A 657 -14.09 23.14 47.97
C THR A 657 -12.72 23.71 48.30
N GLU A 658 -12.67 24.56 49.33
CA GLU A 658 -11.44 25.14 49.89
C GLU A 658 -10.40 24.06 50.22
N LEU A 659 -10.84 22.87 50.67
CA LEU A 659 -10.00 21.72 50.98
C LEU A 659 -9.17 21.22 49.77
N TYR A 660 -9.71 21.28 48.55
CA TYR A 660 -9.00 20.82 47.34
C TYR A 660 -7.87 21.78 46.95
N LEU A 661 -8.09 23.08 47.14
CA LEU A 661 -7.11 24.14 46.87
C LEU A 661 -5.95 24.14 47.86
N GLU A 662 -6.18 23.69 49.10
CA GLU A 662 -5.13 23.45 50.08
C GLU A 662 -4.26 22.24 49.72
N GLU A 663 -4.84 21.19 49.11
CA GLU A 663 -4.13 19.98 48.68
C GLU A 663 -3.43 20.12 47.31
N HIS A 664 -3.94 20.99 46.42
CA HIS A 664 -3.47 21.18 45.04
C HIS A 664 -3.33 22.66 44.63
N PRO A 665 -2.37 23.41 45.20
CA PRO A 665 -2.20 24.84 44.92
C PRO A 665 -1.80 25.14 43.46
N GLU A 666 -1.19 24.19 42.76
CA GLU A 666 -0.83 24.29 41.33
C GLU A 666 -2.04 24.40 40.38
N ASP A 667 -3.22 23.94 40.82
CA ASP A 667 -4.43 23.88 40.01
C ASP A 667 -5.24 25.19 40.03
N GLN A 668 -4.82 26.21 40.79
CA GLN A 668 -5.52 27.50 40.93
C GLN A 668 -5.93 28.11 39.58
N GLY A 669 -5.01 28.17 38.61
CA GLY A 669 -5.30 28.73 37.28
C GLY A 669 -6.28 27.88 36.46
N ASN A 670 -6.25 26.55 36.62
CA ASN A 670 -7.19 25.64 35.97
C ASN A 670 -8.59 25.77 36.59
N ILE A 671 -8.69 25.96 37.92
CA ILE A 671 -9.95 26.22 38.61
C ILE A 671 -10.56 27.55 38.14
N GLU A 672 -9.78 28.61 38.05
CA GLU A 672 -10.24 29.90 37.51
C GLU A 672 -10.76 29.76 36.07
N ARG A 673 -10.03 29.02 35.23
CA ARG A 673 -10.47 28.71 33.87
C ARG A 673 -11.79 27.93 33.83
N LEU A 674 -11.98 26.95 34.72
CA LEU A 674 -13.23 26.20 34.81
C LEU A 674 -14.40 27.11 35.22
N LYS A 675 -14.20 27.96 36.22
CA LYS A 675 -15.18 28.96 36.67
C LYS A 675 -15.57 29.91 35.54
N ASP A 676 -14.59 30.38 34.77
CA ASP A 676 -14.82 31.24 33.62
C ASP A 676 -15.64 30.54 32.53
N LEU A 677 -15.36 29.27 32.24
CA LEU A 677 -16.12 28.50 31.26
C LEU A 677 -17.57 28.27 31.69
N ILE A 678 -17.81 28.04 32.99
CA ILE A 678 -19.16 27.94 33.56
C ILE A 678 -19.90 29.27 33.40
N ALA A 679 -19.25 30.40 33.73
CA ALA A 679 -19.84 31.72 33.58
C ALA A 679 -20.17 32.03 32.10
N TRP A 680 -19.29 31.64 31.17
CA TRP A 680 -19.49 31.80 29.72
C TRP A 680 -20.59 30.90 29.14
N GLN A 681 -20.94 29.79 29.79
CA GLN A 681 -22.02 28.93 29.34
C GLN A 681 -23.40 29.62 29.44
N ILE A 682 -23.59 30.50 30.44
CA ILE A 682 -24.86 31.19 30.68
C ILE A 682 -25.33 32.05 29.50
N PRO A 683 -24.54 32.98 28.93
CA PRO A 683 -24.99 33.76 27.79
C PRO A 683 -25.24 32.90 26.55
N LEU A 684 -24.48 31.82 26.35
CA LEU A 684 -24.73 30.85 25.27
C LEU A 684 -26.08 30.16 25.45
N LEU A 685 -26.37 29.63 26.65
CA LEU A 685 -27.67 29.03 26.96
C LEU A 685 -28.82 30.02 26.80
N SER A 686 -28.63 31.28 27.22
CA SER A 686 -29.64 32.33 27.05
C SER A 686 -30.03 32.52 25.59
N GLU A 687 -29.04 32.57 24.69
CA GLU A 687 -29.27 32.73 23.26
C GLU A 687 -29.89 31.47 22.63
N GLY A 688 -29.43 30.28 23.03
CA GLY A 688 -30.01 29.01 22.60
C GLY A 688 -31.48 28.86 23.00
N ILE A 689 -31.82 29.21 24.25
CA ILE A 689 -33.21 29.19 24.77
C ILE A 689 -34.07 30.22 24.03
N ARG A 690 -33.53 31.42 23.76
CA ARG A 690 -34.23 32.45 22.98
C ARG A 690 -34.60 31.94 21.57
N ILE A 691 -33.66 31.30 20.88
CA ILE A 691 -33.89 30.70 19.56
C ILE A 691 -34.91 29.54 19.66
N HIS A 692 -34.79 28.70 20.68
CA HIS A 692 -35.73 27.61 20.93
C HIS A 692 -37.17 28.13 21.11
N GLY A 693 -37.36 29.18 21.92
CA GLY A 693 -38.68 29.78 22.17
C GLY A 693 -39.34 30.35 20.92
N GLN A 694 -38.55 30.82 19.95
CA GLN A 694 -39.06 31.30 18.66
C GLN A 694 -39.54 30.18 17.73
N LYS A 695 -39.07 28.94 17.93
CA LYS A 695 -39.30 27.80 17.02
C LYS A 695 -40.16 26.69 17.60
N VAL A 696 -40.36 26.67 18.90
CA VAL A 696 -41.07 25.59 19.60
C VAL A 696 -42.53 25.50 19.14
N THR A 697 -43.03 24.28 18.94
CA THR A 697 -44.45 24.04 18.65
C THR A 697 -45.31 24.25 19.91
N GLU A 698 -46.61 24.47 19.73
CA GLU A 698 -47.56 24.61 20.86
C GLU A 698 -47.50 23.40 21.80
N ASP A 699 -47.35 22.18 21.27
CA ASP A 699 -47.25 20.95 22.05
C ASP A 699 -46.02 20.90 22.97
N LEU A 700 -44.91 21.51 22.54
CA LEU A 700 -43.66 21.56 23.30
C LEU A 700 -43.51 22.86 24.11
N ARG A 701 -44.50 23.75 24.09
CA ARG A 701 -44.44 25.02 24.84
C ARG A 701 -44.35 24.83 26.37
N PRO A 702 -45.11 23.91 27.01
CA PRO A 702 -44.94 23.65 28.44
C PRO A 702 -43.53 23.16 28.80
N PHE A 703 -42.91 22.40 27.89
CA PHE A 703 -41.52 21.94 28.05
C PHE A 703 -40.53 23.10 27.96
N HIS A 704 -40.73 24.05 27.04
CA HIS A 704 -39.93 25.27 26.96
C HIS A 704 -40.04 26.14 28.20
N GLU A 705 -41.26 26.36 28.71
CA GLU A 705 -41.50 27.15 29.94
C GLU A 705 -40.79 26.53 31.15
N ARG A 706 -40.82 25.21 31.27
CA ARG A 706 -40.07 24.50 32.32
C ARG A 706 -38.55 24.71 32.17
N MET A 707 -38.02 24.61 30.94
CA MET A 707 -36.60 24.84 30.66
C MET A 707 -36.18 26.28 31.00
N GLU A 708 -37.01 27.26 30.66
CA GLU A 708 -36.77 28.67 30.98
C GLU A 708 -36.77 28.91 32.50
N GLN A 709 -37.71 28.32 33.24
CA GLN A 709 -37.71 28.37 34.71
C GLN A 709 -36.46 27.77 35.33
N CYS A 710 -36.02 26.59 34.86
CA CYS A 710 -34.78 25.97 35.31
C CYS A 710 -33.56 26.83 34.97
N PHE A 711 -33.55 27.45 33.78
CA PHE A 711 -32.47 28.35 33.37
C PHE A 711 -32.38 29.60 34.25
N VAL A 712 -33.51 30.22 34.62
CA VAL A 712 -33.51 31.38 35.53
C VAL A 712 -32.87 31.03 36.87
N GLN A 713 -33.18 29.84 37.42
CA GLN A 713 -32.59 29.37 38.67
C GLN A 713 -31.08 29.10 38.53
N LEU A 714 -30.68 28.42 37.44
CA LEU A 714 -29.28 28.13 37.13
C LEU A 714 -28.46 29.41 36.94
N ARG A 715 -29.00 30.36 36.16
CA ARG A 715 -28.39 31.66 35.89
C ARG A 715 -28.17 32.45 37.18
N ALA A 716 -29.19 32.55 38.04
CA ALA A 716 -29.06 33.26 39.32
C ALA A 716 -27.96 32.64 40.21
N LYS A 717 -27.87 31.30 40.24
CA LYS A 717 -26.83 30.59 40.99
C LYS A 717 -25.43 30.84 40.43
N VAL A 718 -25.25 30.70 39.11
CA VAL A 718 -23.95 30.86 38.43
C VAL A 718 -23.47 32.31 38.47
N GLU A 719 -24.34 33.29 38.19
CA GLU A 719 -23.97 34.70 38.23
C GLU A 719 -23.60 35.15 39.66
N SER A 720 -24.27 34.61 40.69
CA SER A 720 -23.92 34.88 42.08
C SER A 720 -22.56 34.29 42.50
N GLN A 721 -22.13 33.18 41.89
CA GLN A 721 -20.89 32.48 42.28
C GLN A 721 -19.68 32.86 41.42
N TYR A 722 -19.89 33.10 40.12
CA TYR A 722 -18.83 33.26 39.12
C TYR A 722 -18.87 34.60 38.38
N GLY A 723 -19.85 35.45 38.69
CA GLY A 723 -20.05 36.74 38.04
C GLY A 723 -20.77 36.64 36.69
N VAL A 724 -21.10 37.81 36.14
CA VAL A 724 -21.87 37.95 34.89
C VAL A 724 -20.92 38.03 33.70
N ARG A 725 -21.26 37.32 32.62
CA ARG A 725 -20.60 37.41 31.31
C ARG A 725 -21.59 37.89 30.26
N GLU A 726 -21.17 38.79 29.38
CA GLU A 726 -22.00 39.30 28.28
C GLU A 726 -21.48 38.82 26.92
N MET A 727 -22.39 38.47 26.01
CA MET A 727 -22.06 37.98 24.67
C MET A 727 -21.26 39.00 23.83
N SER A 728 -21.45 40.29 24.07
CA SER A 728 -20.69 41.41 23.49
C SER A 728 -19.19 41.34 23.79
N GLN A 729 -18.81 40.78 24.94
CA GLN A 729 -17.41 40.62 25.35
C GLN A 729 -16.71 39.44 24.66
N LEU A 730 -17.47 38.47 24.12
CA LEU A 730 -16.96 37.30 23.39
C LEU A 730 -16.48 37.68 21.98
N LEU A 731 -17.11 38.70 21.38
CA LEU A 731 -16.69 39.30 20.12
C LEU A 731 -15.44 40.19 20.28
N CYS A 732 -15.24 40.78 21.47
CA CYS A 732 -14.12 41.67 21.78
C CYS A 732 -12.86 40.91 22.24
N SER A 733 -13.02 39.76 22.89
CA SER A 733 -11.92 38.91 23.37
C SER A 733 -11.28 38.03 22.28
N MET A 734 -11.84 38.01 21.07
CA MET A 734 -11.20 37.41 19.89
C MET A 734 -10.24 38.36 19.15
N GLU A 735 -10.13 39.63 19.54
CA GLU A 735 -9.00 40.47 19.12
C GLU A 735 -7.84 40.32 20.11
N PRO A 736 -6.63 39.92 19.68
CA PRO A 736 -5.49 39.89 20.58
C PRO A 736 -5.09 41.31 20.97
N SER A 737 -4.83 41.50 22.26
CA SER A 737 -4.18 42.69 22.82
C SER A 737 -2.94 43.10 22.02
N PRO A 738 -2.69 44.41 21.81
CA PRO A 738 -1.54 44.87 21.03
C PRO A 738 -0.23 44.49 21.73
N THR A 739 0.63 43.78 21.01
CA THR A 739 2.01 43.50 21.44
C THR A 739 2.73 44.79 21.85
N PRO A 740 3.48 44.81 22.97
CA PRO A 740 4.23 45.99 23.38
C PRO A 740 5.31 46.32 22.35
N LYS A 741 5.36 47.59 21.97
CA LYS A 741 6.34 48.17 21.03
C LYS A 741 7.76 47.80 21.45
N SER A 742 8.49 47.15 20.55
CA SER A 742 9.93 46.92 20.68
C SER A 742 10.70 48.24 20.67
N ILE A 743 11.49 48.48 21.70
CA ILE A 743 12.51 49.53 21.80
C ILE A 743 13.63 49.20 20.79
N PRO A 744 14.16 50.16 20.01
CA PRO A 744 15.27 49.89 19.11
C PRO A 744 16.56 49.76 19.93
N ARG A 745 17.28 48.64 19.76
CA ARG A 745 18.68 48.53 20.22
C ARG A 745 19.63 48.35 19.04
N SER A 746 20.69 49.11 19.18
CA SER A 746 21.84 49.38 18.34
C SER A 746 22.61 48.15 17.87
N ALA A 747 23.24 48.32 16.72
CA ALA A 747 24.26 47.45 16.15
C ALA A 747 25.47 47.31 17.08
N GLU A 748 25.99 46.09 17.22
CA GLU A 748 27.42 45.77 17.10
C GLU A 748 27.67 44.25 17.18
N SER A 749 28.55 43.82 16.26
CA SER A 749 29.43 42.64 16.24
C SER A 749 28.99 41.29 16.85
N GLU A 750 29.02 40.23 16.04
CA GLU A 750 30.04 39.20 16.24
C GLU A 750 30.25 38.28 15.02
N ASP A 751 31.53 37.97 14.84
CA ASP A 751 32.15 37.04 13.92
C ASP A 751 31.92 35.58 14.38
N ARG A 752 32.14 34.63 13.45
CA ARG A 752 32.37 33.18 13.62
C ARG A 752 31.21 32.19 13.40
N ARG A 753 31.23 31.70 12.16
CA ARG A 753 31.10 30.31 11.66
C ARG A 753 30.90 29.17 12.68
N GLY A 754 29.99 28.26 12.31
CA GLY A 754 29.96 26.87 12.79
C GLY A 754 28.79 26.06 12.21
N GLU A 755 29.10 25.22 11.23
CA GLU A 755 28.21 24.38 10.41
C GLU A 755 27.25 23.46 11.19
N ARG A 756 26.02 23.28 10.69
CA ARG A 756 25.36 21.96 10.67
C ARG A 756 24.30 21.84 9.58
N ARG A 757 24.43 20.72 8.86
CA ARG A 757 23.80 20.33 7.59
C ARG A 757 22.28 20.17 7.65
N GLU A 758 21.71 20.45 6.48
CA GLU A 758 20.32 20.38 6.09
C GLU A 758 19.73 18.96 6.14
N SER A 759 18.50 18.87 6.65
CA SER A 759 17.52 17.84 6.29
C SER A 759 16.14 18.37 6.66
N ARG A 760 15.44 18.98 5.70
CA ARG A 760 13.99 19.27 5.74
C ARG A 760 13.51 19.73 4.37
N SER A 761 12.91 18.81 3.61
CA SER A 761 12.02 19.15 2.50
C SER A 761 10.58 19.09 3.00
N SER A 762 10.10 20.24 3.45
CA SER A 762 8.68 20.56 3.58
C SER A 762 8.58 22.07 3.48
N VAL A 763 7.84 22.59 2.49
CA VAL A 763 6.86 23.68 2.62
C VAL A 763 6.37 24.12 1.23
N PHE A 764 5.05 24.29 1.18
CA PHE A 764 4.21 24.83 0.12
C PHE A 764 4.60 26.24 -0.35
N PHE A 765 4.27 26.50 -1.62
CA PHE A 765 4.40 27.76 -2.37
C PHE A 765 3.83 29.02 -1.70
N ALA A 766 4.57 30.12 -1.85
CA ALA A 766 4.06 31.49 -1.85
C ALA A 766 4.45 32.14 -3.20
N TYR A 767 3.44 32.45 -4.03
CA TYR A 767 3.59 33.21 -5.27
C TYR A 767 3.63 34.72 -4.98
N ARG A 768 4.54 35.42 -5.65
CA ARG A 768 4.58 36.89 -5.76
C ARG A 768 3.76 37.30 -6.99
N ARG A 769 2.63 38.00 -6.79
CA ARG A 769 1.89 38.71 -7.85
C ARG A 769 2.64 40.00 -8.22
N GLN A 770 2.80 40.27 -9.51
CA GLN A 770 3.05 41.63 -10.05
C GLN A 770 1.73 42.18 -10.59
N GLU A 771 1.39 43.41 -10.21
CA GLU A 771 0.32 44.20 -10.85
C GLU A 771 0.92 45.16 -11.91
N PRO A 772 0.13 45.58 -12.92
CA PRO A 772 0.53 46.53 -13.96
C PRO A 772 -0.07 47.95 -13.74
N ARG A 773 0.65 49.01 -14.18
CA ARG A 773 0.18 50.13 -15.05
C ARG A 773 1.05 51.41 -14.99
N GLN A 774 1.35 51.93 -16.19
CA GLN A 774 1.34 53.34 -16.68
C GLN A 774 2.30 54.36 -16.00
N SER A 775 3.04 55.26 -16.68
CA SER A 775 2.76 56.06 -17.90
C SER A 775 4.00 56.83 -18.43
N ALA A 776 3.98 57.11 -19.75
CA ALA A 776 4.47 58.30 -20.48
C ALA A 776 5.99 58.61 -20.59
N SER A 777 6.54 58.54 -21.83
CA SER A 777 7.01 59.66 -22.70
C SER A 777 8.46 60.10 -22.36
N GLU A 778 9.45 60.24 -23.25
CA GLU A 778 9.53 60.76 -24.61
C GLU A 778 10.82 60.25 -25.32
N LEU A 779 10.74 60.13 -26.66
CA LEU A 779 11.75 60.42 -27.70
C LEU A 779 13.26 60.34 -27.38
N GLN A 780 13.97 59.41 -28.07
CA GLN A 780 14.98 59.73 -29.11
C GLN A 780 15.66 58.45 -29.65
N GLU A 781 15.44 58.15 -30.94
CA GLU A 781 16.42 57.50 -31.82
C GLU A 781 17.64 58.44 -32.04
N PRO A 782 18.81 58.02 -32.62
CA PRO A 782 19.08 56.81 -33.42
C PRO A 782 20.45 56.13 -33.15
N LYS A 783 20.66 54.90 -33.68
CA LYS A 783 21.72 54.57 -34.67
C LYS A 783 21.96 53.07 -34.83
N VAL A 784 21.67 52.64 -36.05
CA VAL A 784 22.30 51.61 -36.88
C VAL A 784 23.80 51.39 -36.57
N MET A 785 24.23 50.13 -36.33
CA MET A 785 25.24 49.37 -37.10
C MET A 785 25.77 48.14 -36.31
N ARG A 786 25.40 46.95 -36.78
CA ARG A 786 26.20 45.74 -37.11
C ARG A 786 25.59 44.45 -36.62
#